data_AF-A0A844CTI6-F1
#
_entry.id   AF-A0A844CTI6-F1
#
_cell.length_a   1.000
_cell.length_b   1.000
_cell.length_c   1.000
_cell.angle_alpha   90.00
_cell.angle_beta   90.00
_cell.angle_gamma   90.00
#
_symmetry.space_group_name_H-M   'P 1'
#
loop_
_entity.id
_entity.type
_entity.pdbx_description
1 polymer ?
#
loop_
_entity_poly.entity_id
_entity_poly.type
_entity_poly.pdbx_seq_one_letter_code
_entity_poly.pdbx_strand_id
1 'polypeptide(L)'
;MAGQVHFREMAGTTANGITLLEAVAHNADGGQVATLYFQPGTDPKHLGFPKRAEVLSLFTIGGAPVVRLSLPRKGAFALSFAGARVEVTPAAPECRAFEGLDAAAALSNGEGADTILQWLAFNAEHQGMNAAVILDRTRPGERPEFDAALTQGVAAMDRPMQVTVLRSHHPLGKQDLPAEGHPFCAPAAPGKDRMEIPPPAPWSSPIGALHCYEIMRDRFLGEARAVANVEVHDLIVDDGEDSVFDRAVAANGGVIQLLGQTCYPWRVRNNDPIRFADHICVQFDAAKPKSRWCIAPAKAPEKAIWRLTRIGNADPDLKTPGRFYRFMNLRHPAEAVSLIVPKTALIEDDRLLELSKKTFGHKPVRVPDVSPKKVQKGRGRRAIVTTMKNEGPFILEWLAYHRAIGFDDFLIYTNDCADGTDDMFDLLQAKGYLQHRDNPFREMNLKPQHAALAAAGEEPIIKDAKWATCIDVDEFINIKVGDGTLDDLFKAVPDANMIAMTWRLFGNADIADFHDDLIIRQFTRCAPEFARKPHQAWGFKTLFQNAGIFKKLGVHRPKGLNPQLVDDICWVNGSGVPLPESMYRNGWRSTVTTYGYDLVQLNHYAVRSAESFLVKRDRGRVNHVDRDQGLAYWFRMNNNAEQDTSVQRMIPRVEAELAKFMADPEIAAMHAHCVKMHRAKIDELRATENYSNFFAELNGDRMRKLAHMHAHFGSNVFLSGPECVPDDVLARDPEEDFFFTVEKGETQH
;
A
#
# COMPACT_ATOMS: atom_id res chain seq x y z
N MET A 1 14.42 -3.38 -47.18
CA MET A 1 12.98 -3.14 -47.50
C MET A 1 12.51 -1.98 -46.65
N ALA A 2 11.60 -1.11 -47.10
CA ALA A 2 11.01 -0.08 -46.24
C ALA A 2 10.10 -0.73 -45.19
N GLY A 3 9.88 -0.06 -44.05
CA GLY A 3 8.91 -0.51 -43.05
C GLY A 3 7.49 -0.59 -43.62
N GLN A 4 6.67 -1.51 -43.12
CA GLN A 4 5.31 -1.76 -43.60
C GLN A 4 4.32 -1.83 -42.45
N VAL A 5 3.10 -1.32 -42.68
CA VAL A 5 1.98 -1.42 -41.74
C VAL A 5 0.83 -2.20 -42.38
N HIS A 6 0.32 -3.19 -41.66
CA HIS A 6 -0.83 -4.00 -42.05
C HIS A 6 -1.96 -3.83 -41.05
N PHE A 7 -3.10 -3.33 -41.50
CA PHE A 7 -4.31 -3.26 -40.68
C PHE A 7 -5.13 -4.53 -40.84
N ARG A 8 -5.57 -5.11 -39.73
CA ARG A 8 -6.40 -6.32 -39.67
C ARG A 8 -7.53 -6.12 -38.67
N GLU A 9 -8.70 -6.61 -39.02
CA GLU A 9 -9.87 -6.60 -38.14
C GLU A 9 -10.07 -7.99 -37.51
N MET A 10 -10.58 -8.00 -36.29
CA MET A 10 -11.07 -9.20 -35.63
C MET A 10 -12.48 -9.52 -36.13
N ALA A 11 -12.70 -10.75 -36.58
CA ALA A 11 -13.97 -11.16 -37.19
C ALA A 11 -15.06 -11.48 -36.14
N GLY A 12 -15.08 -10.74 -35.03
CA GLY A 12 -15.97 -10.97 -33.90
C GLY A 12 -17.44 -10.75 -34.26
N THR A 13 -18.34 -11.43 -33.53
CA THR A 13 -19.78 -11.36 -33.73
C THR A 13 -20.53 -11.58 -32.41
N THR A 14 -21.71 -10.99 -32.28
CA THR A 14 -22.52 -11.04 -31.06
C THR A 14 -23.95 -11.45 -31.37
N ALA A 15 -24.50 -12.38 -30.59
CA ALA A 15 -25.92 -12.72 -30.60
C ALA A 15 -26.36 -13.17 -29.20
N ASN A 16 -27.58 -12.79 -28.80
CA ASN A 16 -28.16 -13.12 -27.50
C ASN A 16 -27.24 -12.88 -26.29
N GLY A 17 -26.48 -11.76 -26.32
CA GLY A 17 -25.55 -11.39 -25.24
C GLY A 17 -24.28 -12.23 -25.15
N ILE A 18 -24.04 -13.15 -26.09
CA ILE A 18 -22.79 -13.89 -26.23
C ILE A 18 -21.98 -13.28 -27.37
N THR A 19 -20.73 -12.98 -27.08
CA THR A 19 -19.80 -12.39 -28.04
C THR A 19 -18.64 -13.35 -28.30
N LEU A 20 -18.49 -13.74 -29.57
CA LEU A 20 -17.25 -14.30 -30.09
C LEU A 20 -16.36 -13.13 -30.51
N LEU A 21 -15.18 -13.03 -29.93
CA LEU A 21 -14.21 -11.98 -30.27
C LEU A 21 -13.43 -12.34 -31.53
N GLU A 22 -13.04 -13.62 -31.69
CA GLU A 22 -12.27 -14.07 -32.85
C GLU A 22 -12.44 -15.56 -33.12
N ALA A 23 -12.34 -15.96 -34.39
CA ALA A 23 -12.15 -17.34 -34.80
C ALA A 23 -10.92 -17.47 -35.70
N VAL A 24 -9.99 -18.35 -35.36
CA VAL A 24 -8.74 -18.54 -36.12
C VAL A 24 -8.70 -19.94 -36.72
N ALA A 25 -8.45 -20.03 -38.02
CA ALA A 25 -8.25 -21.30 -38.71
C ALA A 25 -6.86 -21.88 -38.43
N HIS A 26 -6.78 -23.21 -38.39
CA HIS A 26 -5.54 -23.97 -38.39
C HIS A 26 -5.64 -25.07 -39.46
N ASN A 27 -4.56 -25.29 -40.19
CA ASN A 27 -4.52 -26.32 -41.22
C ASN A 27 -4.56 -27.72 -40.58
N ALA A 28 -5.41 -28.59 -41.11
CA ALA A 28 -5.51 -30.00 -40.77
C ALA A 28 -5.72 -30.81 -42.05
N ASP A 29 -5.22 -32.05 -42.08
CA ASP A 29 -5.35 -32.93 -43.24
C ASP A 29 -6.82 -33.33 -43.44
N GLY A 30 -7.35 -33.07 -44.64
CA GLY A 30 -8.73 -33.43 -45.03
C GLY A 30 -9.86 -32.62 -44.39
N GLY A 31 -9.57 -31.63 -43.53
CA GLY A 31 -10.58 -30.82 -42.81
C GLY A 31 -10.08 -29.42 -42.41
N GLN A 32 -10.66 -28.85 -41.35
CA GLN A 32 -10.21 -27.58 -40.74
C GLN A 32 -10.24 -27.70 -39.22
N VAL A 33 -9.23 -27.19 -38.52
CA VAL A 33 -9.35 -26.91 -37.09
C VAL A 33 -9.57 -25.42 -36.92
N ALA A 34 -10.44 -25.02 -36.00
CA ALA A 34 -10.67 -23.62 -35.67
C ALA A 34 -10.59 -23.40 -34.16
N THR A 35 -9.91 -22.34 -33.73
CA THR A 35 -9.90 -21.89 -32.34
C THR A 35 -10.82 -20.69 -32.21
N LEU A 36 -11.78 -20.77 -31.30
CA LEU A 36 -12.80 -19.77 -31.01
C LEU A 36 -12.48 -19.07 -29.69
N TYR A 37 -12.46 -17.75 -29.72
CA TYR A 37 -12.13 -16.90 -28.59
C TYR A 37 -13.36 -16.08 -28.18
N PHE A 38 -13.97 -16.39 -27.04
CA PHE A 38 -15.17 -15.73 -26.56
C PHE A 38 -14.87 -14.64 -25.54
N GLN A 39 -15.80 -13.70 -25.37
CA GLN A 39 -15.68 -12.66 -24.35
C GLN A 39 -15.66 -13.27 -22.92
N PRO A 40 -14.86 -12.72 -21.98
CA PRO A 40 -14.90 -13.12 -20.57
C PRO A 40 -16.32 -13.14 -20.00
N GLY A 41 -16.65 -14.18 -19.23
CA GLY A 41 -17.98 -14.33 -18.61
C GLY A 41 -19.00 -15.12 -19.45
N THR A 42 -18.65 -15.53 -20.68
CA THR A 42 -19.49 -16.43 -21.49
C THR A 42 -19.60 -17.81 -20.84
N ASP A 43 -20.81 -18.33 -20.61
CA ASP A 43 -21.04 -19.72 -20.18
C ASP A 43 -21.01 -20.67 -21.39
N PRO A 44 -20.05 -21.61 -21.47
CA PRO A 44 -19.97 -22.57 -22.56
C PRO A 44 -21.23 -23.43 -22.78
N LYS A 45 -22.10 -23.59 -21.77
CA LYS A 45 -23.36 -24.35 -21.90
C LYS A 45 -24.34 -23.73 -22.88
N HIS A 46 -24.21 -22.43 -23.15
CA HIS A 46 -25.06 -21.73 -24.11
C HIS A 46 -24.48 -21.74 -25.54
N LEU A 47 -23.35 -22.42 -25.76
CA LEU A 47 -22.73 -22.56 -27.07
C LEU A 47 -23.17 -23.87 -27.73
N GLY A 48 -23.67 -23.78 -28.95
CA GLY A 48 -23.92 -24.92 -29.83
C GLY A 48 -22.95 -24.96 -31.00
N PHE A 49 -22.51 -26.16 -31.35
CA PHE A 49 -21.53 -26.42 -32.42
C PHE A 49 -22.17 -27.12 -33.63
N PRO A 50 -21.57 -27.03 -34.83
CA PRO A 50 -22.08 -27.68 -36.03
C PRO A 50 -22.24 -29.20 -35.87
N LYS A 51 -23.23 -29.79 -36.55
CA LYS A 51 -23.36 -31.25 -36.64
C LYS A 51 -22.08 -31.83 -37.27
N ARG A 52 -21.48 -32.84 -36.61
CA ARG A 52 -20.19 -33.48 -36.96
C ARG A 52 -18.93 -32.65 -36.69
N ALA A 53 -19.03 -31.51 -36.02
CA ALA A 53 -17.86 -30.89 -35.41
C ALA A 53 -17.48 -31.66 -34.13
N GLU A 54 -16.18 -31.74 -33.85
CA GLU A 54 -15.65 -32.32 -32.62
C GLU A 54 -15.00 -31.23 -31.77
N VAL A 55 -15.33 -31.16 -30.48
CA VAL A 55 -14.67 -30.24 -29.53
C VAL A 55 -13.37 -30.89 -29.07
N LEU A 56 -12.25 -30.45 -29.64
CA LEU A 56 -10.92 -30.96 -29.31
C LEU A 56 -10.47 -30.50 -27.92
N SER A 57 -10.80 -29.26 -27.55
CA SER A 57 -10.52 -28.72 -26.22
C SER A 57 -11.42 -27.55 -25.87
N LEU A 58 -11.78 -27.44 -24.59
CA LEU A 58 -12.47 -26.28 -24.01
C LEU A 58 -11.77 -25.92 -22.69
N PHE A 59 -11.26 -24.71 -22.59
CA PHE A 59 -10.62 -24.20 -21.38
C PHE A 59 -10.87 -22.70 -21.24
N THR A 60 -10.43 -22.10 -20.13
CA THR A 60 -10.58 -20.66 -19.90
C THR A 60 -9.26 -19.96 -19.66
N ILE A 61 -9.15 -18.73 -20.16
CA ILE A 61 -8.05 -17.81 -19.86
C ILE A 61 -8.66 -16.51 -19.34
N GLY A 62 -8.43 -16.19 -18.06
CA GLY A 62 -8.99 -14.99 -17.46
C GLY A 62 -10.51 -14.95 -17.46
N GLY A 63 -11.17 -16.11 -17.34
CA GLY A 63 -12.63 -16.24 -17.36
C GLY A 63 -13.25 -16.23 -18.77
N ALA A 64 -12.45 -16.12 -19.83
CA ALA A 64 -12.91 -16.24 -21.20
C ALA A 64 -12.79 -17.68 -21.73
N PRO A 65 -13.87 -18.28 -22.27
CA PRO A 65 -13.80 -19.56 -22.95
C PRO A 65 -12.98 -19.50 -24.23
N VAL A 66 -12.10 -20.49 -24.39
CA VAL A 66 -11.38 -20.78 -25.63
C VAL A 66 -11.76 -22.19 -26.06
N VAL A 67 -12.28 -22.33 -27.28
CA VAL A 67 -12.79 -23.60 -27.81
C VAL A 67 -12.04 -23.97 -29.07
N ARG A 68 -11.44 -25.16 -29.10
CA ARG A 68 -10.82 -25.69 -30.31
C ARG A 68 -11.72 -26.74 -30.93
N LEU A 69 -12.07 -26.55 -32.19
CA LEU A 69 -13.02 -27.38 -32.92
C LEU A 69 -12.34 -28.04 -34.12
N SER A 70 -12.58 -29.33 -34.32
CA SER A 70 -12.36 -30.01 -35.60
C SER A 70 -13.63 -29.90 -36.44
N LEU A 71 -13.49 -29.48 -37.69
CA LEU A 71 -14.56 -29.20 -38.63
C LEU A 71 -14.41 -30.08 -39.89
N PRO A 72 -15.52 -30.62 -40.41
CA PRO A 72 -15.49 -31.55 -41.54
C PRO A 72 -15.19 -30.86 -42.89
N ARG A 73 -15.25 -29.53 -42.97
CA ARG A 73 -15.00 -28.75 -44.18
C ARG A 73 -14.29 -27.45 -43.83
N LYS A 74 -13.47 -26.95 -44.77
CA LYS A 74 -12.83 -25.63 -44.68
C LYS A 74 -13.85 -24.53 -44.98
N GLY A 75 -13.77 -23.42 -44.25
CA GLY A 75 -14.52 -22.19 -44.53
C GLY A 75 -15.49 -21.80 -43.41
N ALA A 76 -16.54 -21.08 -43.76
CA ALA A 76 -17.54 -20.61 -42.82
C ALA A 76 -18.38 -21.76 -42.23
N PHE A 77 -18.81 -21.61 -40.97
CA PHE A 77 -19.70 -22.54 -40.29
C PHE A 77 -20.64 -21.83 -39.32
N ALA A 78 -21.71 -22.52 -38.96
CA ALA A 78 -22.73 -22.01 -38.05
C ALA A 78 -22.52 -22.46 -36.61
N LEU A 79 -22.44 -21.51 -35.70
CA LEU A 79 -22.56 -21.70 -34.25
C LEU A 79 -23.99 -21.39 -33.79
N SER A 80 -24.32 -21.79 -32.57
CA SER A 80 -25.52 -21.35 -31.87
C SER A 80 -25.15 -20.63 -30.58
N PHE A 81 -25.60 -19.39 -30.41
CA PHE A 81 -25.42 -18.59 -29.20
C PHE A 81 -26.76 -18.47 -28.49
N ALA A 82 -26.96 -19.23 -27.42
CA ALA A 82 -28.23 -19.32 -26.69
C ALA A 82 -29.44 -19.50 -27.64
N GLY A 83 -29.31 -20.40 -28.63
CA GLY A 83 -30.35 -20.71 -29.62
C GLY A 83 -30.33 -19.84 -30.88
N ALA A 84 -29.63 -18.70 -30.91
CA ALA A 84 -29.47 -17.90 -32.13
C ALA A 84 -28.38 -18.48 -33.03
N ARG A 85 -28.71 -18.75 -34.30
CA ARG A 85 -27.73 -19.19 -35.30
C ARG A 85 -26.81 -18.03 -35.69
N VAL A 86 -25.50 -18.27 -35.63
CA VAL A 86 -24.46 -17.30 -35.99
C VAL A 86 -23.50 -17.92 -37.00
N GLU A 87 -23.37 -17.32 -38.18
CA GLU A 87 -22.37 -17.73 -39.17
C GLU A 87 -21.01 -17.11 -38.80
N VAL A 88 -19.97 -17.93 -38.80
CA VAL A 88 -18.61 -17.55 -38.45
C VAL A 88 -17.67 -17.99 -39.57
N THR A 89 -16.87 -17.04 -40.07
CA THR A 89 -15.77 -17.31 -41.00
C THR A 89 -14.47 -17.15 -40.23
N PRO A 90 -13.76 -18.25 -39.88
CA PRO A 90 -12.47 -18.14 -39.21
C PRO A 90 -11.47 -17.41 -40.10
N ALA A 91 -10.72 -16.51 -39.50
CA ALA A 91 -9.64 -15.85 -40.18
C ALA A 91 -8.47 -16.81 -40.44
N ALA A 92 -7.79 -16.63 -41.57
CA ALA A 92 -6.58 -17.35 -41.88
C ALA A 92 -5.43 -16.91 -40.95
N PRO A 93 -4.57 -17.83 -40.50
CA PRO A 93 -3.35 -17.47 -39.80
C PRO A 93 -2.34 -16.88 -40.81
N GLU A 94 -1.69 -15.80 -40.42
CA GLU A 94 -0.66 -15.08 -41.18
C GLU A 94 0.73 -15.29 -40.53
N CYS A 95 0.92 -16.38 -39.77
CA CYS A 95 2.11 -16.61 -38.95
C CYS A 95 3.42 -16.59 -39.74
N ARG A 96 3.43 -17.15 -40.96
CA ARG A 96 4.61 -17.16 -41.85
C ARG A 96 5.15 -15.77 -42.16
N ALA A 97 4.31 -14.73 -42.12
CA ALA A 97 4.77 -13.36 -42.33
C ALA A 97 5.70 -12.87 -41.21
N PHE A 98 5.73 -13.55 -40.06
CA PHE A 98 6.60 -13.23 -38.93
C PHE A 98 7.76 -14.22 -38.78
N GLU A 99 7.89 -15.20 -39.67
CA GLU A 99 8.96 -16.20 -39.60
C GLU A 99 10.34 -15.53 -39.55
N GLY A 100 11.16 -15.91 -38.55
CA GLY A 100 12.50 -15.35 -38.38
C GLY A 100 12.55 -13.94 -37.77
N LEU A 101 11.42 -13.30 -37.50
CA LEU A 101 11.35 -11.94 -36.95
C LEU A 101 11.33 -11.93 -35.41
N ASP A 102 11.92 -10.88 -34.84
CA ASP A 102 11.89 -10.56 -33.42
C ASP A 102 10.81 -9.51 -33.17
N ALA A 103 9.70 -9.97 -32.57
CA ALA A 103 8.43 -9.27 -32.58
C ALA A 103 7.98 -8.79 -31.20
N ALA A 104 7.29 -7.65 -31.13
CA ALA A 104 6.52 -7.29 -29.95
C ALA A 104 5.06 -7.79 -30.04
N ALA A 105 4.52 -8.27 -28.93
CA ALA A 105 3.08 -8.40 -28.69
C ALA A 105 2.65 -7.25 -27.77
N ALA A 106 1.98 -6.24 -28.32
CA ALA A 106 1.68 -5.00 -27.60
C ALA A 106 0.19 -4.66 -27.61
N LEU A 107 -0.23 -3.86 -26.64
CA LEU A 107 -1.59 -3.31 -26.55
C LEU A 107 -1.53 -1.79 -26.72
N SER A 108 -2.50 -1.23 -27.43
CA SER A 108 -2.79 0.21 -27.49
C SER A 108 -4.27 0.47 -27.17
N ASN A 109 -4.56 1.58 -26.51
CA ASN A 109 -5.88 2.02 -26.10
C ASN A 109 -5.98 3.55 -26.11
N GLY A 110 -5.84 4.14 -27.30
CA GLY A 110 -5.96 5.58 -27.53
C GLY A 110 -4.64 6.35 -27.67
N GLU A 111 -3.47 5.71 -27.53
CA GLU A 111 -2.18 6.40 -27.66
C GLU A 111 -1.95 6.95 -29.09
N GLY A 112 -1.22 8.05 -29.22
CA GLY A 112 -0.91 8.64 -30.52
C GLY A 112 0.09 7.81 -31.34
N ALA A 113 0.10 8.01 -32.66
CA ALA A 113 1.08 7.38 -33.55
C ALA A 113 2.52 7.76 -33.18
N ASP A 114 2.74 8.99 -32.72
CA ASP A 114 4.03 9.50 -32.23
C ASP A 114 4.60 8.66 -31.07
N THR A 115 3.76 8.32 -30.09
CA THR A 115 4.13 7.49 -28.94
C THR A 115 4.53 6.09 -29.40
N ILE A 116 3.74 5.48 -30.29
CA ILE A 116 4.01 4.14 -30.83
C ILE A 116 5.28 4.14 -31.68
N LEU A 117 5.49 5.15 -32.54
CA LEU A 117 6.68 5.27 -33.38
C LEU A 117 7.95 5.43 -32.54
N GLN A 118 7.91 6.23 -31.48
CA GLN A 118 9.04 6.38 -30.56
C GLN A 118 9.35 5.06 -29.83
N TRP A 119 8.31 4.34 -29.39
CA TRP A 119 8.44 3.00 -28.79
C TRP A 119 9.04 1.98 -29.76
N LEU A 120 8.56 1.93 -31.01
CA LEU A 120 9.08 1.04 -32.05
C LEU A 120 10.55 1.35 -32.34
N ALA A 121 10.88 2.63 -32.55
CA ALA A 121 12.24 3.06 -32.90
C ALA A 121 13.23 2.73 -31.79
N PHE A 122 12.87 3.01 -30.53
CA PHE A 122 13.72 2.74 -29.38
C PHE A 122 14.04 1.24 -29.27
N ASN A 123 13.03 0.38 -29.29
CA ASN A 123 13.25 -1.07 -29.14
C ASN A 123 13.92 -1.69 -30.38
N ALA A 124 13.70 -1.13 -31.58
CA ALA A 124 14.44 -1.53 -32.78
C ALA A 124 15.94 -1.22 -32.66
N GLU A 125 16.27 -0.03 -32.15
CA GLU A 125 17.65 0.40 -31.95
C GLU A 125 18.36 -0.43 -30.88
N HIS A 126 17.73 -0.59 -29.72
CA HIS A 126 18.36 -1.16 -28.52
C HIS A 126 18.26 -2.68 -28.41
N GLN A 127 17.27 -3.32 -29.03
CA GLN A 127 17.05 -4.76 -28.92
C GLN A 127 16.98 -5.48 -30.27
N GLY A 128 17.17 -4.77 -31.39
CA GLY A 128 17.08 -5.36 -32.72
C GLY A 128 15.66 -5.77 -33.14
N MET A 129 14.64 -5.33 -32.40
CA MET A 129 13.23 -5.59 -32.71
C MET A 129 12.90 -5.14 -34.15
N ASN A 130 12.27 -6.01 -34.93
CA ASN A 130 11.98 -5.76 -36.35
C ASN A 130 10.53 -6.09 -36.75
N ALA A 131 9.70 -6.53 -35.81
CA ALA A 131 8.27 -6.65 -36.01
C ALA A 131 7.44 -6.27 -34.77
N ALA A 132 6.16 -5.98 -34.97
CA ALA A 132 5.20 -5.80 -33.88
C ALA A 132 3.78 -6.19 -34.31
N VAL A 133 3.04 -6.86 -33.41
CA VAL A 133 1.59 -6.96 -33.47
C VAL A 133 1.01 -6.11 -32.34
N ILE A 134 0.27 -5.07 -32.72
CA ILE A 134 -0.34 -4.12 -31.79
C ILE A 134 -1.85 -4.37 -31.81
N LEU A 135 -2.41 -4.84 -30.69
CA LEU A 135 -3.84 -4.90 -30.51
C LEU A 135 -4.36 -3.50 -30.15
N ASP A 136 -5.00 -2.85 -31.11
CA ASP A 136 -5.68 -1.59 -30.95
C ASP A 136 -7.08 -1.81 -30.36
N ARG A 137 -7.25 -1.34 -29.12
CA ARG A 137 -8.47 -1.49 -28.32
C ARG A 137 -9.35 -0.24 -28.40
N THR A 138 -8.89 0.79 -29.11
CA THR A 138 -9.62 2.05 -29.28
C THR A 138 -10.93 1.78 -30.03
N ARG A 139 -11.99 2.49 -29.69
CA ARG A 139 -13.26 2.31 -30.40
C ARG A 139 -13.07 2.72 -31.87
N PRO A 140 -13.58 1.94 -32.84
CA PRO A 140 -13.50 2.28 -34.24
C PRO A 140 -14.01 3.71 -34.51
N GLY A 141 -13.22 4.50 -35.24
CA GLY A 141 -13.54 5.88 -35.60
C GLY A 141 -13.01 6.97 -34.65
N GLU A 142 -12.49 6.63 -33.47
CA GLU A 142 -12.00 7.65 -32.51
C GLU A 142 -10.63 8.27 -32.87
N ARG A 143 -9.87 7.65 -33.79
CA ARG A 143 -8.54 8.15 -34.23
C ARG A 143 -8.43 8.22 -35.77
N PRO A 144 -9.11 9.17 -36.42
CA PRO A 144 -9.21 9.22 -37.90
C PRO A 144 -7.87 9.42 -38.62
N GLU A 145 -6.88 10.06 -37.98
CA GLU A 145 -5.57 10.36 -38.59
C GLU A 145 -4.49 9.33 -38.25
N PHE A 146 -4.77 8.38 -37.34
CA PHE A 146 -3.78 7.47 -36.80
C PHE A 146 -3.16 6.56 -37.86
N ASP A 147 -3.97 6.01 -38.77
CA ASP A 147 -3.53 5.04 -39.77
C ASP A 147 -2.52 5.67 -40.73
N ALA A 148 -2.81 6.88 -41.19
CA ALA A 148 -1.95 7.64 -42.08
C ALA A 148 -0.64 8.03 -41.37
N ALA A 149 -0.74 8.56 -40.14
CA ALA A 149 0.43 8.97 -39.37
C ALA A 149 1.35 7.78 -39.02
N LEU A 150 0.78 6.65 -38.59
CA LEU A 150 1.56 5.45 -38.28
C LEU A 150 2.21 4.86 -39.54
N THR A 151 1.47 4.76 -40.64
CA THR A 151 2.01 4.24 -41.92
C THR A 151 3.17 5.09 -42.43
N GLN A 152 3.00 6.41 -42.43
CA GLN A 152 4.05 7.34 -42.84
C GLN A 152 5.27 7.23 -41.91
N GLY A 153 5.06 7.20 -40.60
CA GLY A 153 6.13 7.11 -39.62
C GLY A 153 6.93 5.82 -39.72
N VAL A 154 6.25 4.66 -39.84
CA VAL A 154 6.91 3.34 -39.97
C VAL A 154 7.71 3.25 -41.27
N ALA A 155 7.19 3.80 -42.37
CA ALA A 155 7.91 3.84 -43.64
C ALA A 155 9.19 4.72 -43.58
N ALA A 156 9.21 5.71 -42.68
CA ALA A 156 10.31 6.64 -42.48
C ALA A 156 11.33 6.20 -41.40
N MET A 157 11.12 5.06 -40.74
CA MET A 157 12.07 4.57 -39.71
C MET A 157 13.40 4.15 -40.32
N ASP A 158 14.51 4.47 -39.64
CA ASP A 158 15.87 4.07 -40.04
C ASP A 158 16.06 2.55 -40.10
N ARG A 159 15.41 1.84 -39.16
CA ARG A 159 15.38 0.37 -39.12
C ARG A 159 14.03 -0.11 -39.65
N PRO A 160 13.99 -0.90 -40.74
CA PRO A 160 12.75 -1.45 -41.27
C PRO A 160 11.99 -2.27 -40.23
N MET A 161 10.68 -2.01 -40.12
CA MET A 161 9.80 -2.64 -39.16
C MET A 161 8.54 -3.16 -39.87
N GLN A 162 8.12 -4.39 -39.53
CA GLN A 162 6.82 -4.92 -39.94
C GLN A 162 5.82 -4.78 -38.80
N VAL A 163 4.80 -3.93 -38.98
CA VAL A 163 3.79 -3.66 -37.95
C VAL A 163 2.43 -4.17 -38.42
N THR A 164 1.81 -5.05 -37.63
CA THR A 164 0.40 -5.41 -37.80
C THR A 164 -0.43 -4.77 -36.71
N VAL A 165 -1.42 -3.95 -37.08
CA VAL A 165 -2.42 -3.39 -36.17
C VAL A 165 -3.67 -4.25 -36.24
N LEU A 166 -3.97 -4.97 -35.15
CA LEU A 166 -5.16 -5.79 -35.00
C LEU A 166 -6.24 -4.99 -34.25
N ARG A 167 -7.45 -4.88 -34.81
CA ARG A 167 -8.56 -4.10 -34.25
C ARG A 167 -9.75 -4.96 -33.87
N SER A 168 -10.42 -4.59 -32.79
CA SER A 168 -11.67 -5.23 -32.37
C SER A 168 -12.86 -4.29 -32.56
N HIS A 169 -13.95 -4.80 -33.12
CA HIS A 169 -15.25 -4.11 -33.12
C HIS A 169 -16.03 -4.28 -31.80
N HIS A 170 -15.47 -5.00 -30.84
CA HIS A 170 -16.06 -5.22 -29.51
C HIS A 170 -15.11 -4.72 -28.40
N PRO A 171 -15.64 -4.20 -27.28
CA PRO A 171 -14.81 -3.76 -26.16
C PRO A 171 -14.04 -4.92 -25.55
N LEU A 172 -12.73 -4.75 -25.36
CA LEU A 172 -11.84 -5.76 -24.78
C LEU A 172 -11.48 -5.49 -23.31
N GLY A 173 -11.90 -4.34 -22.78
CA GLY A 173 -11.67 -3.95 -21.39
C GLY A 173 -12.57 -4.68 -20.39
N LYS A 174 -12.27 -4.47 -19.10
CA LYS A 174 -13.13 -4.90 -18.00
C LYS A 174 -14.47 -4.17 -18.03
N GLN A 175 -15.55 -4.91 -17.76
CA GLN A 175 -16.92 -4.42 -17.91
C GLN A 175 -17.38 -3.53 -16.75
N ASP A 176 -16.68 -3.61 -15.61
CA ASP A 176 -17.04 -3.00 -14.33
C ASP A 176 -16.07 -1.89 -13.89
N LEU A 177 -15.05 -1.57 -14.69
CA LEU A 177 -14.04 -0.58 -14.36
C LEU A 177 -14.15 0.69 -15.22
N PRO A 178 -13.76 1.86 -14.67
CA PRO A 178 -13.65 3.10 -15.44
C PRO A 178 -12.48 3.03 -16.43
N ALA A 179 -12.32 4.08 -17.23
CA ALA A 179 -11.23 4.22 -18.19
C ALA A 179 -9.85 4.00 -17.52
N GLU A 180 -8.95 3.32 -18.22
CA GLU A 180 -7.60 2.99 -17.75
C GLU A 180 -6.79 4.26 -17.45
N GLY A 181 -7.00 5.32 -18.22
CA GLY A 181 -6.37 6.62 -18.00
C GLY A 181 -6.73 7.29 -16.66
N HIS A 182 -7.87 6.93 -16.04
CA HIS A 182 -8.31 7.54 -14.79
C HIS A 182 -7.37 7.15 -13.62
N PRO A 183 -7.04 8.07 -12.69
CA PRO A 183 -6.16 7.78 -11.55
C PRO A 183 -6.56 6.57 -10.70
N PHE A 184 -7.86 6.28 -10.59
CA PHE A 184 -8.37 5.06 -9.92
C PHE A 184 -7.74 3.76 -10.48
N CYS A 185 -7.45 3.72 -11.78
CA CYS A 185 -6.84 2.57 -12.44
C CYS A 185 -5.30 2.53 -12.26
N ALA A 186 -4.67 3.63 -11.86
CA ALA A 186 -3.24 3.66 -11.59
C ALA A 186 -2.92 2.87 -10.29
N PRO A 187 -1.94 1.95 -10.29
CA PRO A 187 -1.63 1.12 -9.13
C PRO A 187 -1.14 1.92 -7.91
N ALA A 188 -0.39 2.99 -8.13
CA ALA A 188 0.25 3.79 -7.08
C ALA A 188 -0.56 5.03 -6.69
N ALA A 189 -1.76 5.26 -7.25
CA ALA A 189 -2.52 6.46 -6.98
C ALA A 189 -2.83 6.60 -5.47
N PRO A 190 -2.59 7.78 -4.86
CA PRO A 190 -2.93 8.02 -3.46
C PRO A 190 -4.45 8.15 -3.27
N GLY A 191 -4.99 7.59 -2.19
CA GLY A 191 -6.37 7.86 -1.76
C GLY A 191 -7.47 7.14 -2.57
N LYS A 192 -7.13 6.05 -3.27
CA LYS A 192 -8.08 5.28 -4.09
C LYS A 192 -9.32 4.81 -3.33
N ASP A 193 -9.18 4.54 -2.03
CA ASP A 193 -10.25 4.14 -1.11
C ASP A 193 -11.32 5.22 -0.90
N ARG A 194 -11.02 6.47 -1.27
CA ARG A 194 -11.88 7.64 -1.07
C ARG A 194 -12.23 8.35 -2.37
N MET A 195 -11.76 7.84 -3.50
CA MET A 195 -12.07 8.42 -4.81
C MET A 195 -13.50 8.07 -5.18
N GLU A 196 -14.22 9.04 -5.74
CA GLU A 196 -15.41 8.75 -6.52
C GLU A 196 -14.99 7.97 -7.78
N ILE A 197 -15.59 6.80 -7.98
CA ILE A 197 -15.23 5.92 -9.09
C ILE A 197 -16.12 6.31 -10.29
N PRO A 198 -15.53 6.69 -11.44
CA PRO A 198 -16.32 7.00 -12.62
C PRO A 198 -17.13 5.79 -13.12
N PRO A 199 -18.17 6.01 -13.94
CA PRO A 199 -18.91 4.92 -14.56
C PRO A 199 -18.02 3.97 -15.37
N PRO A 200 -18.40 2.69 -15.50
CA PRO A 200 -17.65 1.73 -16.29
C PRO A 200 -17.47 2.19 -17.75
N ALA A 201 -16.28 1.95 -18.31
CA ALA A 201 -15.93 2.34 -19.67
C ALA A 201 -15.27 1.17 -20.43
N PRO A 202 -16.00 0.13 -20.84
CA PRO A 202 -15.41 -1.14 -21.34
C PRO A 202 -14.47 -1.03 -22.54
N TRP A 203 -14.59 0.04 -23.33
CA TRP A 203 -13.68 0.32 -24.45
C TRP A 203 -12.31 0.80 -23.96
N SER A 204 -12.29 1.70 -22.98
CA SER A 204 -11.08 2.35 -22.49
C SER A 204 -10.60 1.87 -21.13
N SER A 205 -11.33 0.98 -20.44
CA SER A 205 -10.96 0.41 -19.13
C SER A 205 -9.77 -0.54 -19.24
N PRO A 206 -9.11 -0.98 -18.14
CA PRO A 206 -8.00 -1.94 -18.22
C PRO A 206 -8.40 -3.24 -18.94
N ILE A 207 -7.46 -3.87 -19.66
CA ILE A 207 -7.70 -5.08 -20.45
C ILE A 207 -8.42 -6.18 -19.63
N GLY A 208 -9.55 -6.67 -20.15
CA GLY A 208 -10.34 -7.77 -19.58
C GLY A 208 -10.20 -9.07 -20.39
N ALA A 209 -10.12 -8.98 -21.71
CA ALA A 209 -9.96 -10.11 -22.62
C ALA A 209 -8.50 -10.62 -22.66
N LEU A 210 -8.02 -11.21 -21.55
CA LEU A 210 -6.62 -11.63 -21.39
C LEU A 210 -6.13 -12.70 -22.37
N HIS A 211 -7.03 -13.39 -23.06
CA HIS A 211 -6.71 -14.36 -24.11
C HIS A 211 -6.34 -13.70 -25.45
N CYS A 212 -6.35 -12.37 -25.56
CA CYS A 212 -5.91 -11.68 -26.76
C CYS A 212 -4.46 -11.98 -27.16
N TYR A 213 -3.60 -12.34 -26.19
CA TYR A 213 -2.24 -12.79 -26.48
C TYR A 213 -2.22 -14.11 -27.25
N GLU A 214 -3.16 -15.02 -26.99
CA GLU A 214 -3.32 -16.25 -27.78
C GLU A 214 -3.90 -15.95 -29.16
N ILE A 215 -4.79 -14.95 -29.29
CA ILE A 215 -5.27 -14.48 -30.59
C ILE A 215 -4.09 -13.97 -31.43
N MET A 216 -3.24 -13.12 -30.86
CA MET A 216 -2.04 -12.63 -31.54
C MET A 216 -1.06 -13.76 -31.90
N ARG A 217 -0.88 -14.75 -31.01
CA ARG A 217 -0.10 -15.96 -31.29
C ARG A 217 -0.65 -16.73 -32.49
N ASP A 218 -1.92 -17.10 -32.44
CA ASP A 218 -2.53 -17.98 -33.44
C ASP A 218 -2.69 -17.29 -34.80
N ARG A 219 -2.92 -15.97 -34.82
CA ARG A 219 -3.06 -15.20 -36.05
C ARG A 219 -1.73 -14.80 -36.67
N PHE A 220 -0.68 -14.55 -35.88
CA PHE A 220 0.50 -13.84 -36.39
C PHE A 220 1.82 -14.32 -35.78
N LEU A 221 1.88 -14.47 -34.45
CA LEU A 221 3.17 -14.54 -33.74
C LEU A 221 3.69 -15.96 -33.50
N GLY A 222 2.91 -16.99 -33.87
CA GLY A 222 3.24 -18.39 -33.58
C GLY A 222 4.48 -18.93 -34.30
N GLU A 223 4.91 -18.30 -35.40
CA GLU A 223 6.11 -18.70 -36.16
C GLU A 223 7.25 -17.66 -36.05
N ALA A 224 7.09 -16.62 -35.21
CA ALA A 224 8.13 -15.64 -34.95
C ALA A 224 9.39 -16.29 -34.38
N ARG A 225 10.57 -15.69 -34.62
CA ARG A 225 11.83 -16.13 -34.00
C ARG A 225 11.74 -16.03 -32.48
N ALA A 226 11.37 -14.84 -32.01
CA ALA A 226 11.07 -14.59 -30.61
C ALA A 226 10.08 -13.42 -30.47
N VAL A 227 9.38 -13.38 -29.34
CA VAL A 227 8.29 -12.44 -29.08
C VAL A 227 8.37 -11.89 -27.67
N ALA A 228 8.47 -10.57 -27.55
CA ALA A 228 8.42 -9.87 -26.27
C ALA A 228 7.01 -9.29 -26.02
N ASN A 229 6.42 -9.60 -24.87
CA ASN A 229 5.22 -8.93 -24.41
C ASN A 229 5.59 -7.63 -23.69
N VAL A 230 5.58 -6.54 -24.44
CA VAL A 230 5.84 -5.17 -23.94
C VAL A 230 4.79 -4.24 -24.54
N GLU A 231 4.19 -3.40 -23.69
CA GLU A 231 3.13 -2.48 -24.12
C GLU A 231 3.74 -1.22 -24.76
N VAL A 232 2.95 -0.43 -25.48
CA VAL A 232 3.45 0.73 -26.27
C VAL A 232 4.07 1.86 -25.46
N HIS A 233 4.05 1.74 -24.14
CA HIS A 233 4.67 2.65 -23.17
C HIS A 233 5.81 1.96 -22.37
N ASP A 234 6.31 0.84 -22.87
CA ASP A 234 7.39 0.05 -22.23
C ASP A 234 8.66 0.08 -23.11
N LEU A 235 9.76 0.62 -22.58
CA LEU A 235 11.06 0.63 -23.27
C LEU A 235 11.98 -0.44 -22.66
N ILE A 236 12.45 -1.37 -23.48
CA ILE A 236 13.39 -2.42 -23.06
C ILE A 236 14.80 -1.82 -23.00
N VAL A 237 15.28 -1.56 -21.79
CA VAL A 237 16.55 -0.87 -21.51
C VAL A 237 17.64 -1.83 -21.05
N ASP A 238 17.53 -3.08 -21.46
CA ASP A 238 18.49 -4.12 -21.07
C ASP A 238 19.82 -3.89 -21.79
N ASP A 239 20.89 -3.76 -21.02
CA ASP A 239 22.27 -3.48 -21.45
C ASP A 239 23.12 -4.75 -21.58
N GLY A 240 22.50 -5.94 -21.58
CA GLY A 240 23.17 -7.20 -21.88
C GLY A 240 23.78 -7.24 -23.29
N GLU A 241 24.84 -8.04 -23.46
CA GLU A 241 25.47 -8.25 -24.78
C GLU A 241 24.49 -8.83 -25.82
N ASP A 242 23.60 -9.72 -25.35
CA ASP A 242 22.53 -10.34 -26.13
C ASP A 242 21.18 -9.63 -25.89
N SER A 243 20.39 -9.46 -26.95
CA SER A 243 19.03 -8.94 -26.82
C SER A 243 18.15 -9.86 -25.98
N VAL A 244 17.01 -9.35 -25.50
CA VAL A 244 16.00 -10.20 -24.83
C VAL A 244 15.49 -11.33 -25.75
N PHE A 245 15.50 -11.13 -27.06
CA PHE A 245 15.07 -12.10 -28.06
C PHE A 245 16.10 -13.22 -28.21
N ASP A 246 17.38 -12.87 -28.31
CA ASP A 246 18.48 -13.84 -28.37
C ASP A 246 18.51 -14.73 -27.11
N ARG A 247 18.32 -14.12 -25.95
CA ARG A 247 18.23 -14.85 -24.68
C ARG A 247 16.99 -15.75 -24.59
N ALA A 248 15.83 -15.32 -25.10
CA ALA A 248 14.65 -16.19 -25.20
C ALA A 248 14.91 -17.39 -26.12
N VAL A 249 15.59 -17.18 -27.25
CA VAL A 249 16.00 -18.26 -28.15
C VAL A 249 17.03 -19.19 -27.47
N ALA A 250 17.95 -18.66 -26.67
CA ALA A 250 18.95 -19.47 -25.96
C ALA A 250 18.37 -20.25 -24.77
N ALA A 251 17.34 -19.72 -24.10
CA ALA A 251 16.75 -20.27 -22.89
C ALA A 251 16.18 -21.68 -23.07
N ASN A 252 16.32 -22.50 -22.03
CA ASN A 252 15.65 -23.80 -21.99
C ASN A 252 14.13 -23.62 -21.92
N GLY A 253 13.37 -24.29 -22.79
CA GLY A 253 11.94 -24.06 -22.94
C GLY A 253 11.58 -22.72 -23.60
N GLY A 254 12.56 -21.96 -24.09
CA GLY A 254 12.36 -20.80 -24.94
C GLY A 254 11.73 -19.59 -24.26
N VAL A 255 11.76 -19.44 -22.93
CA VAL A 255 11.10 -18.32 -22.23
C VAL A 255 12.06 -17.66 -21.26
N ILE A 256 12.10 -16.32 -21.26
CA ILE A 256 12.71 -15.53 -20.19
C ILE A 256 11.68 -14.61 -19.54
N GLN A 257 11.92 -14.24 -18.29
CA GLN A 257 11.13 -13.22 -17.60
C GLN A 257 11.61 -11.82 -18.00
N LEU A 258 10.68 -10.89 -18.20
CA LEU A 258 10.96 -9.46 -18.31
C LEU A 258 10.48 -8.74 -17.05
N LEU A 259 11.35 -7.96 -16.41
CA LEU A 259 11.10 -7.26 -15.16
C LEU A 259 10.93 -5.75 -15.39
N GLY A 260 9.73 -5.27 -15.14
CA GLY A 260 9.33 -3.90 -15.38
C GLY A 260 9.47 -3.01 -14.14
N GLN A 261 10.11 -1.86 -14.32
CA GLN A 261 10.16 -0.78 -13.34
C GLN A 261 9.27 0.38 -13.80
N THR A 262 8.32 0.78 -12.96
CA THR A 262 7.45 1.93 -13.26
C THR A 262 8.21 3.23 -13.05
N CYS A 263 8.18 4.09 -14.04
CA CYS A 263 8.76 5.43 -13.97
C CYS A 263 7.68 6.51 -14.15
N TYR A 264 7.99 7.70 -13.65
CA TYR A 264 7.10 8.84 -13.57
C TYR A 264 7.87 10.13 -13.87
N PRO A 265 7.24 11.17 -14.43
CA PRO A 265 7.79 12.51 -14.40
C PRO A 265 7.78 13.05 -12.98
N TRP A 266 8.67 13.97 -12.64
CA TRP A 266 8.44 14.78 -11.43
C TRP A 266 7.23 15.72 -11.62
N ARG A 267 7.18 16.36 -12.80
CA ARG A 267 6.08 17.15 -13.33
C ARG A 267 6.33 17.41 -14.82
N VAL A 268 5.27 17.63 -15.61
CA VAL A 268 5.36 18.12 -16.98
C VAL A 268 5.09 19.64 -17.01
N ARG A 269 5.73 20.38 -17.91
CA ARG A 269 5.45 21.82 -18.05
C ARG A 269 4.01 22.02 -18.54
N ASN A 270 3.40 23.13 -18.17
CA ASN A 270 2.01 23.41 -18.57
C ASN A 270 1.96 23.51 -20.10
N ASN A 271 0.96 22.86 -20.69
CA ASN A 271 0.72 22.79 -22.14
C ASN A 271 1.76 22.01 -22.96
N ASP A 272 2.81 21.45 -22.34
CA ASP A 272 3.68 20.50 -23.03
C ASP A 272 2.98 19.12 -23.10
N PRO A 273 3.09 18.40 -24.24
CA PRO A 273 2.64 17.00 -24.28
C PRO A 273 3.54 16.14 -23.38
N ILE A 274 2.95 15.09 -22.82
CA ILE A 274 3.67 14.10 -22.00
C ILE A 274 4.52 13.24 -22.94
N ARG A 275 5.82 13.09 -22.62
CA ARG A 275 6.78 12.31 -23.43
C ARG A 275 7.44 11.23 -22.58
N PHE A 276 8.04 10.23 -23.23
CA PHE A 276 8.92 9.28 -22.55
C PHE A 276 10.01 10.01 -21.76
N ALA A 277 10.64 11.01 -22.39
CA ALA A 277 11.75 11.75 -21.83
C ALA A 277 11.43 12.57 -20.56
N ASP A 278 10.15 12.81 -20.24
CA ASP A 278 9.77 13.48 -18.99
C ASP A 278 9.95 12.59 -17.76
N HIS A 279 9.98 11.26 -17.93
CA HIS A 279 9.92 10.28 -16.85
C HIS A 279 11.32 10.02 -16.28
N ILE A 280 11.72 10.83 -15.30
CA ILE A 280 13.02 10.77 -14.64
C ILE A 280 12.97 10.23 -13.21
N CYS A 281 11.78 9.89 -12.72
CA CYS A 281 11.59 9.44 -11.36
C CYS A 281 11.12 7.99 -11.28
N VAL A 282 11.52 7.33 -10.20
CA VAL A 282 11.03 6.02 -9.78
C VAL A 282 10.50 6.10 -8.35
N GLN A 283 9.71 5.12 -7.96
CA GLN A 283 9.30 4.99 -6.56
C GLN A 283 10.37 4.21 -5.79
N PHE A 284 10.94 4.82 -4.74
CA PHE A 284 11.89 4.10 -3.87
C PHE A 284 11.19 2.96 -3.12
N ASP A 285 9.92 3.18 -2.75
CA ASP A 285 9.11 2.21 -2.01
C ASP A 285 8.20 1.34 -2.90
N ALA A 286 8.56 1.17 -4.18
CA ALA A 286 7.82 0.32 -5.08
C ALA A 286 7.74 -1.12 -4.57
N ALA A 287 6.58 -1.75 -4.76
CA ALA A 287 6.47 -3.20 -4.65
C ALA A 287 7.29 -3.91 -5.74
N LYS A 288 7.32 -5.25 -5.69
CA LYS A 288 8.04 -6.09 -6.67
C LYS A 288 7.86 -5.63 -8.13
N PRO A 289 8.89 -5.77 -8.99
CA PRO A 289 8.82 -5.43 -10.41
C PRO A 289 7.63 -6.06 -11.13
N LYS A 290 7.15 -5.38 -12.18
CA LYS A 290 6.02 -5.89 -12.99
C LYS A 290 6.53 -6.92 -13.99
N SER A 291 6.09 -8.17 -13.85
CA SER A 291 6.51 -9.23 -14.76
C SER A 291 5.79 -9.17 -16.12
N ARG A 292 6.60 -9.39 -17.15
CA ARG A 292 6.26 -9.71 -18.53
C ARG A 292 7.16 -10.88 -19.00
N TRP A 293 7.15 -11.20 -20.28
CA TRP A 293 7.91 -12.33 -20.83
C TRP A 293 8.44 -12.03 -22.22
N CYS A 294 9.53 -12.70 -22.58
CA CYS A 294 9.94 -12.91 -23.95
C CYS A 294 10.00 -14.42 -24.22
N ILE A 295 9.48 -14.86 -25.36
CA ILE A 295 9.32 -16.28 -25.73
C ILE A 295 9.83 -16.53 -27.14
N ALA A 296 10.55 -17.62 -27.35
CA ALA A 296 10.85 -18.21 -28.66
C ALA A 296 9.84 -19.33 -28.94
N PRO A 297 8.79 -19.07 -29.77
CA PRO A 297 7.69 -20.02 -29.98
C PRO A 297 8.15 -21.43 -30.37
N ALA A 298 9.16 -21.53 -31.24
CA ALA A 298 9.69 -22.81 -31.74
C ALA A 298 10.34 -23.69 -30.66
N LYS A 299 10.73 -23.12 -29.50
CA LYS A 299 11.30 -23.85 -28.35
C LYS A 299 10.33 -24.00 -27.19
N ALA A 300 9.22 -23.27 -27.22
CA ALA A 300 8.25 -23.29 -26.15
C ALA A 300 7.55 -24.65 -26.07
N PRO A 301 7.12 -25.09 -24.87
CA PRO A 301 6.28 -26.27 -24.74
C PRO A 301 5.04 -26.14 -25.62
N GLU A 302 4.61 -27.22 -26.28
CA GLU A 302 3.43 -27.23 -27.17
C GLU A 302 2.16 -26.73 -26.46
N LYS A 303 2.05 -26.95 -25.14
CA LYS A 303 0.93 -26.52 -24.30
C LYS A 303 1.10 -25.12 -23.68
N ALA A 304 2.09 -24.34 -24.12
CA ALA A 304 2.33 -23.00 -23.61
C ALA A 304 1.15 -22.07 -23.89
N ILE A 305 0.71 -21.32 -22.87
CA ILE A 305 -0.43 -20.39 -22.97
C ILE A 305 0.06 -18.98 -22.70
N TRP A 306 -0.07 -18.08 -23.66
CA TRP A 306 0.36 -16.69 -23.55
C TRP A 306 -0.64 -15.92 -22.68
N ARG A 307 -0.16 -15.36 -21.56
CA ARG A 307 -0.97 -14.56 -20.63
C ARG A 307 -0.33 -13.21 -20.41
N LEU A 308 -1.05 -12.26 -19.82
CA LEU A 308 -0.56 -10.89 -19.61
C LEU A 308 0.80 -10.79 -18.88
N THR A 309 1.06 -11.62 -17.87
CA THR A 309 2.25 -11.48 -17.01
C THR A 309 3.23 -12.65 -17.06
N ARG A 310 2.84 -13.77 -17.70
CA ARG A 310 3.65 -15.00 -17.80
C ARG A 310 3.22 -15.85 -18.99
N ILE A 311 4.03 -16.82 -19.35
CA ILE A 311 3.61 -17.97 -20.16
C ILE A 311 3.12 -19.08 -19.21
N GLY A 312 1.88 -19.53 -19.37
CA GLY A 312 1.34 -20.68 -18.64
C GLY A 312 1.90 -21.98 -19.22
N ASN A 313 2.08 -22.99 -18.37
CA ASN A 313 2.66 -24.30 -18.74
C ASN A 313 4.08 -24.22 -19.30
N ALA A 314 4.84 -23.17 -18.95
CA ALA A 314 6.26 -23.04 -19.24
C ALA A 314 6.94 -22.37 -18.05
N ASP A 315 8.15 -22.83 -17.73
CA ASP A 315 9.00 -22.22 -16.71
C ASP A 315 9.97 -21.25 -17.39
N PRO A 316 9.98 -19.96 -17.00
CA PRO A 316 10.95 -19.01 -17.54
C PRO A 316 12.34 -19.29 -17.01
N ASP A 317 13.38 -19.04 -17.82
CA ASP A 317 14.74 -18.90 -17.31
C ASP A 317 14.83 -17.63 -16.47
N LEU A 318 15.15 -17.82 -15.18
CA LEU A 318 15.27 -16.77 -14.18
C LEU A 318 16.71 -16.28 -13.99
N LYS A 319 17.70 -16.90 -14.64
CA LYS A 319 19.12 -16.54 -14.47
C LYS A 319 19.47 -15.25 -15.17
N THR A 320 18.86 -14.98 -16.31
CA THR A 320 19.14 -13.80 -17.15
C THR A 320 17.84 -13.10 -17.56
N PRO A 321 17.08 -12.54 -16.60
CA PRO A 321 15.84 -11.84 -16.91
C PRO A 321 16.12 -10.57 -17.71
N GLY A 322 15.19 -10.22 -18.59
CA GLY A 322 15.19 -8.94 -19.28
C GLY A 322 14.67 -7.80 -18.41
N ARG A 323 14.98 -6.54 -18.73
CA ARG A 323 14.48 -5.35 -18.01
C ARG A 323 13.80 -4.34 -18.92
N PHE A 324 12.76 -3.67 -18.40
CA PHE A 324 12.11 -2.57 -19.10
C PHE A 324 11.62 -1.48 -18.15
N TYR A 325 11.52 -0.25 -18.65
CA TYR A 325 10.83 0.85 -17.97
C TYR A 325 9.41 1.00 -18.49
N ARG A 326 8.47 1.20 -17.58
CA ARG A 326 7.06 1.48 -17.89
C ARG A 326 6.73 2.93 -17.57
N PHE A 327 6.36 3.69 -18.59
CA PHE A 327 6.18 5.14 -18.53
C PHE A 327 4.74 5.49 -18.12
N MET A 328 4.52 5.65 -16.82
CA MET A 328 3.18 5.60 -16.24
C MET A 328 2.30 6.80 -16.56
N ASN A 329 2.86 7.97 -16.85
CA ASN A 329 2.05 9.15 -17.20
C ASN A 329 1.62 9.13 -18.68
N LEU A 330 2.25 8.29 -19.52
CA LEU A 330 1.73 7.96 -20.86
C LEU A 330 0.57 6.97 -20.77
N ARG A 331 0.67 5.96 -19.90
CA ARG A 331 -0.39 4.97 -19.66
C ARG A 331 -1.61 5.53 -18.91
N HIS A 332 -1.35 6.39 -17.92
CA HIS A 332 -2.36 7.04 -17.10
C HIS A 332 -2.22 8.56 -17.24
N PRO A 333 -2.69 9.15 -18.36
CA PRO A 333 -2.63 10.58 -18.54
C PRO A 333 -3.39 11.30 -17.42
N ALA A 334 -2.69 12.16 -16.69
CA ALA A 334 -3.27 12.94 -15.61
C ALA A 334 -2.73 14.38 -15.64
N GLU A 335 -3.59 15.35 -15.30
CA GLU A 335 -3.21 16.76 -15.22
C GLU A 335 -2.09 17.03 -14.21
N ALA A 336 -2.00 16.19 -13.17
CA ALA A 336 -0.93 16.21 -12.20
C ALA A 336 -0.44 14.80 -11.87
N VAL A 337 0.88 14.61 -11.91
CA VAL A 337 1.53 13.35 -11.53
C VAL A 337 1.12 12.89 -10.12
N SER A 338 0.86 13.84 -9.20
CA SER A 338 0.44 13.53 -7.84
C SER A 338 -0.88 12.76 -7.73
N LEU A 339 -1.68 12.72 -8.81
CA LEU A 339 -2.92 11.93 -8.87
C LEU A 339 -2.64 10.44 -9.09
N ILE A 340 -1.54 10.08 -9.76
CA ILE A 340 -1.22 8.69 -10.11
C ILE A 340 -0.11 8.08 -9.25
N VAL A 341 0.65 8.92 -8.53
CA VAL A 341 1.69 8.50 -7.58
C VAL A 341 1.94 9.58 -6.51
N PRO A 342 2.22 9.24 -5.24
CA PRO A 342 2.51 10.24 -4.23
C PRO A 342 3.89 10.86 -4.49
N LYS A 343 3.98 12.20 -4.57
CA LYS A 343 5.28 12.88 -4.76
C LYS A 343 6.32 12.54 -3.70
N THR A 344 5.88 12.21 -2.48
CA THR A 344 6.78 11.81 -1.38
C THR A 344 7.46 10.46 -1.62
N ALA A 345 7.06 9.70 -2.64
CA ALA A 345 7.64 8.43 -3.04
C ALA A 345 8.67 8.55 -4.17
N LEU A 346 8.72 9.69 -4.86
CA LEU A 346 9.45 9.83 -6.12
C LEU A 346 10.87 10.32 -5.89
N ILE A 347 11.86 9.50 -6.25
CA ILE A 347 13.27 9.85 -6.34
C ILE A 347 13.71 9.93 -7.80
N GLU A 348 14.73 10.72 -8.10
CA GLU A 348 15.33 10.73 -9.43
C GLU A 348 16.11 9.43 -9.69
N ASP A 349 16.10 8.96 -10.93
CA ASP A 349 16.87 7.81 -11.38
C ASP A 349 17.90 8.28 -12.42
N ASP A 350 19.17 8.00 -12.17
CA ASP A 350 20.27 8.48 -13.01
C ASP A 350 20.20 7.91 -14.44
N ARG A 351 19.74 6.67 -14.61
CA ARG A 351 19.61 6.04 -15.93
C ARG A 351 18.49 6.67 -16.72
N LEU A 352 17.35 6.99 -16.08
CA LEU A 352 16.27 7.73 -16.73
C LEU A 352 16.66 9.17 -17.07
N LEU A 353 17.43 9.83 -16.21
CA LEU A 353 18.00 11.16 -16.51
C LEU A 353 18.95 11.11 -17.70
N GLU A 354 19.79 10.08 -17.78
CA GLU A 354 20.68 9.86 -18.91
C GLU A 354 19.90 9.58 -20.19
N LEU A 355 18.92 8.69 -20.14
CA LEU A 355 18.01 8.36 -21.25
C LEU A 355 17.31 9.62 -21.78
N SER A 356 16.76 10.45 -20.87
CA SER A 356 16.12 11.72 -21.22
C SER A 356 17.06 12.68 -21.97
N LYS A 357 18.31 12.81 -21.51
CA LYS A 357 19.28 13.76 -22.08
C LYS A 357 19.97 13.24 -23.34
N LYS A 358 20.51 12.02 -23.29
CA LYS A 358 21.38 11.48 -24.34
C LYS A 358 20.59 10.86 -25.48
N THR A 359 19.50 10.16 -25.17
CA THR A 359 18.69 9.46 -26.19
C THR A 359 17.61 10.36 -26.74
N PHE A 360 16.87 11.04 -25.87
CA PHE A 360 15.75 11.88 -26.31
C PHE A 360 16.10 13.35 -26.50
N GLY A 361 17.32 13.79 -26.14
CA GLY A 361 17.72 15.19 -26.28
C GLY A 361 16.84 16.17 -25.48
N HIS A 362 16.19 15.71 -24.41
CA HIS A 362 15.18 16.47 -23.69
C HIS A 362 15.70 17.01 -22.36
N LYS A 363 15.15 18.15 -21.92
CA LYS A 363 15.41 18.75 -20.61
C LYS A 363 14.18 18.63 -19.70
N PRO A 364 14.06 17.56 -18.91
CA PRO A 364 12.90 17.32 -18.05
C PRO A 364 12.89 18.28 -16.85
N VAL A 365 11.72 18.42 -16.21
CA VAL A 365 11.60 19.17 -14.95
C VAL A 365 12.10 18.29 -13.81
N ARG A 366 13.17 18.70 -13.14
CA ARG A 366 13.83 17.97 -12.05
C ARG A 366 13.18 18.19 -10.69
N VAL A 367 13.46 17.28 -9.76
CA VAL A 367 13.07 17.40 -8.35
C VAL A 367 13.86 18.57 -7.72
N PRO A 368 13.24 19.47 -6.92
CA PRO A 368 13.95 20.60 -6.31
C PRO A 368 14.98 20.12 -5.31
N ASP A 369 16.22 20.59 -5.41
CA ASP A 369 17.32 20.24 -4.50
C ASP A 369 17.03 20.69 -3.05
N VAL A 370 17.24 19.78 -2.10
CA VAL A 370 17.07 20.01 -0.66
C VAL A 370 18.14 19.23 0.09
N SER A 371 18.89 19.95 0.94
CA SER A 371 19.81 19.33 1.88
C SER A 371 19.17 19.15 3.26
N PRO A 372 19.54 18.09 4.02
CA PRO A 372 19.04 17.91 5.37
C PRO A 372 19.51 19.07 6.28
N LYS A 373 18.70 19.41 7.28
CA LYS A 373 19.13 20.38 8.29
C LYS A 373 20.26 19.77 9.10
N LYS A 374 21.32 20.55 9.36
CA LYS A 374 22.38 20.14 10.28
C LYS A 374 21.80 19.96 11.67
N VAL A 375 21.73 18.72 12.14
CA VAL A 375 21.34 18.41 13.52
C VAL A 375 22.46 18.84 14.46
N GLN A 376 22.11 19.40 15.62
CA GLN A 376 23.09 19.85 16.61
C GLN A 376 23.98 18.67 17.08
N LYS A 377 25.29 18.95 17.22
CA LYS A 377 26.25 17.99 17.81
C LYS A 377 26.02 17.84 19.32
N GLY A 378 26.42 16.71 19.89
CA GLY A 378 26.23 16.41 21.32
C GLY A 378 24.83 15.89 21.66
N ARG A 379 24.46 15.94 22.96
CA ARG A 379 23.19 15.39 23.47
C ARG A 379 21.95 16.04 22.83
N GLY A 380 22.02 17.35 22.61
CA GLY A 380 20.88 18.19 22.18
C GLY A 380 19.73 18.19 23.20
N ARG A 381 18.66 18.92 22.88
CA ARG A 381 17.39 18.88 23.64
C ARG A 381 16.44 17.82 23.09
N ARG A 382 15.66 17.19 23.96
CA ARG A 382 14.67 16.15 23.59
C ARG A 382 13.27 16.59 24.02
N ALA A 383 12.34 16.62 23.08
CA ALA A 383 11.00 17.12 23.30
C ALA A 383 9.91 16.06 23.12
N ILE A 384 8.86 16.16 23.94
CA ILE A 384 7.60 15.45 23.73
C ILE A 384 6.51 16.46 23.37
N VAL A 385 5.71 16.12 22.36
CA VAL A 385 4.46 16.81 22.06
C VAL A 385 3.29 15.88 22.37
N THR A 386 2.29 16.37 23.09
CA THR A 386 1.08 15.58 23.35
C THR A 386 -0.17 16.44 23.48
N THR A 387 -1.32 15.78 23.46
CA THR A 387 -2.63 16.41 23.66
C THR A 387 -3.38 15.74 24.79
N MET A 388 -3.95 16.50 25.71
CA MET A 388 -4.67 15.97 26.86
C MET A 388 -6.10 16.53 26.98
N LYS A 389 -6.97 15.79 27.65
CA LYS A 389 -8.30 16.22 28.06
C LYS A 389 -8.67 15.46 29.32
N ASN A 390 -8.85 16.15 30.45
CA ASN A 390 -9.18 15.53 31.73
C ASN A 390 -8.22 14.38 32.11
N GLU A 391 -6.94 14.72 32.29
CA GLU A 391 -5.86 13.77 32.62
C GLU A 391 -5.13 14.15 33.93
N GLY A 392 -5.67 15.10 34.70
CA GLY A 392 -5.03 15.75 35.84
C GLY A 392 -4.27 14.80 36.77
N PRO A 393 -4.90 13.72 37.26
CA PRO A 393 -4.26 12.78 38.19
C PRO A 393 -3.01 12.06 37.64
N PHE A 394 -2.85 12.00 36.32
CA PHE A 394 -1.80 11.20 35.68
C PHE A 394 -0.61 12.04 35.19
N ILE A 395 -0.72 13.37 35.27
CA ILE A 395 0.26 14.32 34.71
C ILE A 395 1.63 14.18 35.40
N LEU A 396 1.65 14.18 36.73
CA LEU A 396 2.91 14.27 37.47
C LEU A 396 3.78 13.02 37.34
N GLU A 397 3.20 11.82 37.38
CA GLU A 397 3.93 10.58 37.10
C GLU A 397 4.49 10.60 35.68
N TRP A 398 3.66 10.94 34.69
CA TRP A 398 4.08 10.92 33.29
C TRP A 398 5.24 11.90 33.03
N LEU A 399 5.19 13.11 33.59
CA LEU A 399 6.28 14.07 33.53
C LEU A 399 7.53 13.56 34.27
N ALA A 400 7.38 13.07 35.49
CA ALA A 400 8.48 12.55 36.30
C ALA A 400 9.21 11.41 35.59
N TYR A 401 8.47 10.46 35.02
CA TYR A 401 9.02 9.33 34.28
C TYR A 401 9.82 9.78 33.05
N HIS A 402 9.22 10.61 32.20
CA HIS A 402 9.87 11.02 30.95
C HIS A 402 11.09 11.92 31.20
N ARG A 403 11.08 12.73 32.27
CA ARG A 403 12.27 13.45 32.75
C ARG A 403 13.35 12.50 33.25
N ALA A 404 12.98 11.49 34.04
CA ALA A 404 13.91 10.51 34.60
C ALA A 404 14.65 9.68 33.54
N ILE A 405 14.02 9.40 32.39
CA ILE A 405 14.68 8.71 31.26
C ILE A 405 15.44 9.68 30.33
N GLY A 406 15.30 11.00 30.55
CA GLY A 406 16.16 12.02 29.94
C GLY A 406 15.52 12.91 28.87
N PHE A 407 14.20 13.11 28.87
CA PHE A 407 13.54 14.20 28.13
C PHE A 407 13.72 15.54 28.84
N ASP A 408 13.84 16.62 28.05
CA ASP A 408 14.12 17.97 28.54
C ASP A 408 12.90 18.89 28.43
N ASP A 409 12.10 18.68 27.38
CA ASP A 409 11.05 19.59 26.93
C ASP A 409 9.72 18.87 26.77
N PHE A 410 8.66 19.56 27.19
CA PHE A 410 7.29 19.07 27.09
C PHE A 410 6.43 20.19 26.55
N LEU A 411 5.81 19.95 25.39
CA LEU A 411 4.82 20.84 24.79
C LEU A 411 3.47 20.16 24.81
N ILE A 412 2.58 20.67 25.65
CA ILE A 412 1.27 20.08 25.91
C ILE A 412 0.19 20.98 25.34
N TYR A 413 -0.75 20.37 24.61
CA TYR A 413 -2.00 21.02 24.22
C TYR A 413 -3.17 20.41 24.97
N THR A 414 -4.09 21.22 25.49
CA THR A 414 -5.29 20.71 26.16
C THR A 414 -6.56 20.98 25.35
N ASN A 415 -7.61 20.22 25.66
CA ASN A 415 -8.89 20.26 24.94
C ASN A 415 -10.05 20.34 25.91
N ASP A 416 -10.43 21.57 26.30
CA ASP A 416 -11.63 21.84 27.11
C ASP A 416 -11.68 20.98 28.38
N CYS A 417 -10.70 21.15 29.28
CA CYS A 417 -10.65 20.33 30.49
C CYS A 417 -11.63 20.84 31.56
N ALA A 418 -12.05 19.94 32.45
CA ALA A 418 -13.01 20.20 33.52
C ALA A 418 -12.56 19.65 34.89
N ASP A 419 -11.40 19.00 34.96
CA ASP A 419 -10.87 18.34 36.17
C ASP A 419 -9.67 19.07 36.80
N GLY A 420 -9.38 20.29 36.36
CA GLY A 420 -8.18 21.05 36.76
C GLY A 420 -6.92 20.73 35.94
N THR A 421 -7.01 19.92 34.89
CA THR A 421 -5.87 19.65 33.97
C THR A 421 -5.25 20.94 33.42
N ASP A 422 -6.07 21.89 32.97
CA ASP A 422 -5.58 23.15 32.38
C ASP A 422 -4.86 23.99 33.44
N ASP A 423 -5.47 24.14 34.62
CA ASP A 423 -4.89 24.88 35.75
C ASP A 423 -3.57 24.26 36.24
N MET A 424 -3.47 22.93 36.27
CA MET A 424 -2.23 22.22 36.57
C MET A 424 -1.15 22.53 35.53
N PHE A 425 -1.47 22.52 34.25
CA PHE A 425 -0.50 22.82 33.20
C PHE A 425 -0.07 24.29 33.18
N ASP A 426 -0.98 25.22 33.47
CA ASP A 426 -0.64 26.63 33.63
C ASP A 426 0.30 26.86 34.82
N LEU A 427 0.04 26.20 35.95
CA LEU A 427 0.92 26.23 37.11
C LEU A 427 2.30 25.66 36.78
N LEU A 428 2.36 24.47 36.17
CA LEU A 428 3.63 23.83 35.79
C LEU A 428 4.41 24.67 34.76
N GLN A 429 3.73 25.35 33.83
CA GLN A 429 4.34 26.28 32.90
C GLN A 429 4.91 27.51 33.63
N ALA A 430 4.15 28.12 34.55
CA ALA A 430 4.61 29.26 35.34
C ALA A 430 5.84 28.92 36.19
N LYS A 431 5.94 27.67 36.65
CA LYS A 431 7.08 27.13 37.41
C LYS A 431 8.22 26.64 36.51
N GLY A 432 8.07 26.71 35.19
CA GLY A 432 9.13 26.40 34.21
C GLY A 432 9.36 24.92 33.93
N TYR A 433 8.39 24.05 34.22
CA TYR A 433 8.53 22.61 33.99
C TYR A 433 8.16 22.15 32.57
N LEU A 434 7.29 22.90 31.88
CA LEU A 434 6.78 22.58 30.54
C LEU A 434 6.26 23.83 29.82
N GLN A 435 5.81 23.65 28.58
CA GLN A 435 5.01 24.63 27.85
C GLN A 435 3.61 24.09 27.59
N HIS A 436 2.61 24.94 27.81
CA HIS A 436 1.19 24.65 27.70
C HIS A 436 0.52 25.60 26.69
N ARG A 437 -0.41 25.07 25.90
CA ARG A 437 -1.23 25.81 24.94
C ARG A 437 -2.67 25.26 24.93
N ASP A 438 -3.63 26.13 24.73
CA ASP A 438 -4.96 25.70 24.28
C ASP A 438 -4.86 25.13 22.86
N ASN A 439 -5.59 24.04 22.58
CA ASN A 439 -5.56 23.44 21.25
C ASN A 439 -6.38 24.24 20.22
N PRO A 440 -5.79 24.72 19.11
CA PRO A 440 -6.47 25.56 18.12
C PRO A 440 -7.37 24.77 17.14
N PHE A 441 -7.88 23.61 17.54
CA PHE A 441 -8.57 22.69 16.63
C PHE A 441 -9.89 23.23 16.06
N ARG A 442 -10.58 24.08 16.82
CA ARG A 442 -11.79 24.79 16.36
C ARG A 442 -11.45 25.82 15.29
N GLU A 443 -10.42 26.62 15.53
CA GLU A 443 -9.95 27.66 14.61
C GLU A 443 -9.44 27.06 13.30
N MET A 444 -8.73 25.93 13.40
CA MET A 444 -8.18 25.24 12.23
C MET A 444 -9.20 24.35 11.51
N ASN A 445 -10.40 24.13 12.07
CA ASN A 445 -11.37 23.15 11.60
C ASN A 445 -10.74 21.76 11.36
N LEU A 446 -9.94 21.32 12.33
CA LEU A 446 -9.22 20.05 12.31
C LEU A 446 -9.58 19.21 13.53
N LYS A 447 -9.27 17.92 13.47
CA LYS A 447 -9.35 17.04 14.64
C LYS A 447 -8.32 17.49 15.70
N PRO A 448 -8.64 17.43 17.00
CA PRO A 448 -7.77 17.91 18.09
C PRO A 448 -6.29 17.54 17.93
N GLN A 449 -5.95 16.26 17.82
CA GLN A 449 -4.53 15.87 17.74
C GLN A 449 -3.86 16.35 16.44
N HIS A 450 -4.60 16.45 15.34
CA HIS A 450 -4.04 16.96 14.07
C HIS A 450 -3.76 18.47 14.13
N ALA A 451 -4.63 19.24 14.80
CA ALA A 451 -4.44 20.67 14.99
C ALA A 451 -3.24 20.97 15.89
N ALA A 452 -3.16 20.32 17.06
CA ALA A 452 -2.03 20.45 17.98
C ALA A 452 -0.69 20.10 17.31
N LEU A 453 -0.63 18.98 16.58
CA LEU A 453 0.61 18.59 15.88
C LEU A 453 0.98 19.53 14.72
N ALA A 454 0.00 20.18 14.09
CA ALA A 454 0.27 21.20 13.09
C ALA A 454 0.83 22.47 13.73
N ALA A 455 0.21 22.94 14.82
CA ALA A 455 0.68 24.10 15.58
C ALA A 455 2.06 23.87 16.22
N ALA A 456 2.27 22.70 16.83
CA ALA A 456 3.51 22.32 17.49
C ALA A 456 4.72 22.31 16.55
N GLY A 457 4.51 22.00 15.27
CA GLY A 457 5.57 22.07 14.26
C GLY A 457 6.17 23.46 14.09
N GLU A 458 5.43 24.50 14.50
CA GLU A 458 5.86 25.89 14.41
C GLU A 458 6.49 26.45 15.69
N GLU A 459 6.36 25.74 16.82
CA GLU A 459 6.84 26.18 18.13
C GLU A 459 8.37 26.06 18.26
N PRO A 460 9.06 27.09 18.82
CA PRO A 460 10.52 27.07 19.01
C PRO A 460 11.02 25.84 19.78
N ILE A 461 10.31 25.45 20.85
CA ILE A 461 10.67 24.29 21.69
C ILE A 461 10.79 23.00 20.89
N ILE A 462 10.02 22.85 19.80
CA ILE A 462 10.08 21.68 18.91
C ILE A 462 11.06 21.90 17.77
N LYS A 463 11.08 23.09 17.17
CA LYS A 463 12.03 23.43 16.09
C LYS A 463 13.50 23.30 16.54
N ASP A 464 13.78 23.65 17.79
CA ASP A 464 15.13 23.62 18.38
C ASP A 464 15.48 22.27 19.03
N ALA A 465 14.50 21.38 19.19
CA ALA A 465 14.73 20.04 19.72
C ALA A 465 15.54 19.19 18.75
N LYS A 466 16.57 18.51 19.25
CA LYS A 466 17.35 17.54 18.47
C LYS A 466 16.52 16.29 18.20
N TRP A 467 15.82 15.80 19.23
CA TRP A 467 14.93 14.64 19.14
C TRP A 467 13.53 15.05 19.55
N ALA A 468 12.53 14.56 18.85
CA ALA A 468 11.13 14.76 19.18
C ALA A 468 10.36 13.45 19.10
N THR A 469 9.29 13.35 19.89
CA THR A 469 8.30 12.28 19.77
C THR A 469 6.91 12.80 20.10
N CYS A 470 5.91 12.11 19.58
CA CYS A 470 4.51 12.35 19.93
C CYS A 470 3.99 11.08 20.62
N ILE A 471 3.75 11.16 21.93
CA ILE A 471 3.22 10.04 22.72
C ILE A 471 2.08 10.55 23.59
N ASP A 472 1.13 9.66 23.88
CA ASP A 472 -0.05 9.96 24.70
C ASP A 472 0.30 9.81 26.20
N VAL A 473 -0.51 10.39 27.10
CA VAL A 473 -0.23 10.38 28.57
C VAL A 473 -0.39 9.00 29.20
N ASP A 474 -1.01 8.06 28.50
CA ASP A 474 -1.08 6.65 28.86
C ASP A 474 0.03 5.81 28.18
N GLU A 475 1.08 6.45 27.66
CA GLU A 475 2.22 5.79 27.01
C GLU A 475 3.54 6.09 27.73
N PHE A 476 4.32 5.03 28.02
CA PHE A 476 5.59 5.11 28.75
C PHE A 476 6.70 4.41 27.98
N ILE A 477 7.77 5.15 27.67
CA ILE A 477 8.92 4.63 26.91
C ILE A 477 9.78 3.76 27.84
N ASN A 478 9.68 2.44 27.70
CA ASN A 478 10.41 1.48 28.51
C ASN A 478 11.72 1.08 27.81
N ILE A 479 12.83 1.66 28.27
CA ILE A 479 14.18 1.42 27.75
C ILE A 479 14.82 0.28 28.56
N LYS A 480 15.15 -0.81 27.87
CA LYS A 480 15.63 -2.04 28.50
C LYS A 480 17.16 -2.14 28.57
N VAL A 481 17.87 -1.23 27.90
CA VAL A 481 19.34 -1.17 27.87
C VAL A 481 19.93 -0.17 28.87
N GLY A 482 21.19 -0.42 29.26
CA GLY A 482 21.95 0.45 30.14
C GLY A 482 21.20 0.77 31.43
N ASP A 483 21.15 2.05 31.79
CA ASP A 483 20.45 2.57 32.96
C ASP A 483 18.97 2.91 32.69
N GLY A 484 18.43 2.52 31.53
CA GLY A 484 17.04 2.81 31.15
C GLY A 484 16.85 4.24 30.68
N THR A 485 17.91 4.85 30.13
CA THR A 485 17.92 6.25 29.69
C THR A 485 17.99 6.37 28.18
N LEU A 486 17.50 7.48 27.64
CA LEU A 486 17.62 7.80 26.21
C LEU A 486 19.09 7.86 25.77
N ASP A 487 19.99 8.30 26.63
CA ASP A 487 21.43 8.32 26.34
C ASP A 487 21.96 6.91 26.07
N ASP A 488 21.54 5.91 26.84
CA ASP A 488 21.96 4.53 26.61
C ASP A 488 21.25 3.88 25.42
N LEU A 489 20.00 4.24 25.16
CA LEU A 489 19.31 3.84 23.93
C LEU A 489 20.05 4.37 22.69
N PHE A 490 20.41 5.65 22.66
CA PHE A 490 21.14 6.23 21.52
C PHE A 490 22.55 5.66 21.37
N LYS A 491 23.23 5.29 22.47
CA LYS A 491 24.50 4.56 22.39
C LYS A 491 24.34 3.16 21.79
N ALA A 492 23.21 2.48 22.05
CA ALA A 492 22.93 1.17 21.50
C ALA A 492 22.60 1.19 20.00
N VAL A 493 22.10 2.33 19.49
CA VAL A 493 21.79 2.55 18.06
C VAL A 493 22.36 3.88 17.56
N PRO A 494 23.70 4.04 17.49
CA PRO A 494 24.36 5.34 17.26
C PRO A 494 24.05 5.95 15.89
N ASP A 495 23.76 5.12 14.89
CA ASP A 495 23.44 5.56 13.53
C ASP A 495 21.94 5.87 13.34
N ALA A 496 21.09 5.45 14.28
CA ALA A 496 19.64 5.66 14.16
C ALA A 496 19.29 7.13 14.32
N ASN A 497 18.50 7.65 13.38
CA ASN A 497 17.86 8.96 13.51
C ASN A 497 16.34 8.85 13.69
N MET A 498 15.80 7.64 13.66
CA MET A 498 14.42 7.32 13.99
C MET A 498 14.35 5.97 14.69
N ILE A 499 13.49 5.84 15.70
CA ILE A 499 13.28 4.61 16.46
C ILE A 499 11.77 4.36 16.59
N ALA A 500 11.26 3.31 15.93
CA ALA A 500 9.88 2.87 16.09
C ALA A 500 9.75 2.09 17.40
N MET A 501 9.14 2.72 18.39
CA MET A 501 8.86 2.12 19.69
C MET A 501 7.53 1.37 19.58
N THR A 502 7.62 0.06 19.31
CA THR A 502 6.45 -0.82 19.20
C THR A 502 5.68 -0.81 20.52
N TRP A 503 4.36 -0.65 20.44
CA TRP A 503 3.50 -0.73 21.60
C TRP A 503 3.56 -2.12 22.23
N ARG A 504 3.57 -2.14 23.56
CA ARG A 504 3.16 -3.29 24.35
C ARG A 504 1.88 -2.88 25.07
N LEU A 505 0.74 -3.48 24.72
CA LEU A 505 -0.54 -3.12 25.33
C LEU A 505 -0.61 -3.70 26.74
N PHE A 506 -0.83 -2.83 27.73
CA PHE A 506 -1.06 -3.23 29.12
C PHE A 506 -2.56 -3.17 29.42
N GLY A 507 -3.04 -4.21 30.09
CA GLY A 507 -4.41 -4.30 30.57
C GLY A 507 -4.57 -3.69 31.95
N ASN A 508 -5.79 -3.83 32.48
CA ASN A 508 -6.16 -3.30 33.79
C ASN A 508 -5.63 -4.14 34.95
N ALA A 509 -5.01 -5.29 34.70
CA ALA A 509 -4.53 -6.21 35.73
C ALA A 509 -5.60 -6.59 36.78
N ASP A 510 -6.86 -6.69 36.35
CA ASP A 510 -8.04 -6.91 37.20
C ASP A 510 -8.30 -5.85 38.29
N ILE A 511 -7.63 -4.70 38.20
CA ILE A 511 -7.85 -3.56 39.08
C ILE A 511 -9.10 -2.81 38.61
N ALA A 512 -10.13 -2.82 39.45
CA ALA A 512 -11.39 -2.12 39.19
C ALA A 512 -11.31 -0.66 39.63
N ASP A 513 -10.82 -0.43 40.85
CA ASP A 513 -10.89 0.85 41.55
C ASP A 513 -9.74 1.79 41.15
N PHE A 514 -9.98 3.09 41.21
CA PHE A 514 -8.96 4.11 41.03
C PHE A 514 -8.16 4.35 42.32
N HIS A 515 -6.84 4.15 42.20
CA HIS A 515 -5.86 4.50 43.23
C HIS A 515 -4.88 5.55 42.69
N ASP A 516 -4.64 6.59 43.50
CA ASP A 516 -3.63 7.62 43.24
C ASP A 516 -2.24 7.07 43.60
N ASP A 517 -1.72 6.21 42.73
CA ASP A 517 -0.40 5.59 42.79
C ASP A 517 0.14 5.45 41.35
N LEU A 518 1.42 5.12 41.21
CA LEU A 518 2.08 5.01 39.91
C LEU A 518 1.43 3.95 39.02
N ILE A 519 0.99 4.35 37.83
CA ILE A 519 0.51 3.47 36.76
C ILE A 519 1.52 2.34 36.51
N ILE A 520 2.81 2.66 36.41
CA ILE A 520 3.86 1.67 36.12
C ILE A 520 4.06 0.64 37.26
N ARG A 521 3.59 0.96 38.47
CA ARG A 521 3.62 0.04 39.62
C ARG A 521 2.39 -0.86 39.63
N GLN A 522 1.22 -0.27 39.38
CA GLN A 522 -0.08 -0.95 39.50
C GLN A 522 -0.32 -1.94 38.35
N PHE A 523 -0.11 -1.52 37.11
CA PHE A 523 -0.52 -2.28 35.93
C PHE A 523 0.65 -3.08 35.35
N THR A 524 0.78 -4.35 35.75
CA THR A 524 1.91 -5.22 35.36
C THR A 524 1.56 -6.29 34.33
N ARG A 525 0.30 -6.38 33.92
CA ARG A 525 -0.19 -7.38 32.97
C ARG A 525 -0.35 -6.79 31.57
N CYS A 526 0.08 -7.54 30.55
CA CYS A 526 0.18 -7.05 29.19
C CYS A 526 -0.11 -8.13 28.12
N ALA A 527 -0.18 -7.72 26.86
CA ALA A 527 -0.22 -8.61 25.70
C ALA A 527 1.03 -9.51 25.65
N PRO A 528 1.11 -10.56 24.83
CA PRO A 528 2.38 -11.20 24.47
C PRO A 528 3.26 -10.33 23.57
N GLU A 529 4.56 -10.62 23.47
CA GLU A 529 5.43 -9.94 22.47
C GLU A 529 4.91 -10.20 21.05
N PHE A 530 4.62 -11.47 20.78
CA PHE A 530 4.11 -11.92 19.50
C PHE A 530 2.57 -11.77 19.39
N ALA A 531 2.08 -10.52 19.39
CA ALA A 531 0.65 -10.20 19.30
C ALA A 531 0.23 -9.71 17.89
N ARG A 532 0.06 -10.63 16.93
CA ARG A 532 -0.36 -10.28 15.55
C ARG A 532 -1.72 -9.58 15.49
N LYS A 533 -2.57 -9.87 16.47
CA LYS A 533 -3.96 -9.41 16.61
C LYS A 533 -4.23 -9.05 18.08
N PRO A 534 -5.09 -8.05 18.35
CA PRO A 534 -5.67 -7.12 17.38
C PRO A 534 -4.57 -6.31 16.71
N HIS A 535 -4.85 -5.78 15.51
CA HIS A 535 -3.84 -5.09 14.70
C HIS A 535 -3.21 -3.87 15.38
N GLN A 536 -3.92 -3.31 16.34
CA GLN A 536 -3.50 -2.21 17.20
C GLN A 536 -2.40 -2.64 18.17
N ALA A 537 -2.29 -3.92 18.55
CA ALA A 537 -1.27 -4.38 19.50
C ALA A 537 0.18 -4.11 19.04
N TRP A 538 0.39 -4.01 17.73
CA TRP A 538 1.68 -3.68 17.12
C TRP A 538 1.73 -2.27 16.54
N GLY A 539 0.81 -1.37 16.89
CA GLY A 539 1.01 0.06 16.62
C GLY A 539 2.32 0.55 17.23
N PHE A 540 2.90 1.62 16.70
CA PHE A 540 4.09 2.23 17.31
C PHE A 540 3.99 3.75 17.32
N LYS A 541 4.77 4.38 18.20
CA LYS A 541 5.16 5.78 18.06
C LYS A 541 6.64 5.83 17.69
N THR A 542 7.06 6.93 17.09
CA THR A 542 8.44 7.07 16.60
C THR A 542 9.12 8.22 17.32
N LEU A 543 10.24 7.93 17.95
CA LEU A 543 11.21 8.92 18.41
C LEU A 543 12.13 9.27 17.23
N PHE A 544 12.24 10.53 16.84
CA PHE A 544 12.95 10.93 15.62
C PHE A 544 13.81 12.18 15.83
N GLN A 545 14.91 12.27 15.08
CA GLN A 545 15.72 13.48 15.02
C GLN A 545 15.06 14.54 14.14
N ASN A 546 15.06 15.80 14.59
CA ASN A 546 14.49 16.91 13.83
C ASN A 546 15.44 17.41 12.72
N ALA A 547 15.78 16.52 11.78
CA ALA A 547 16.74 16.75 10.71
C ALA A 547 16.13 17.41 9.45
N GLY A 548 14.84 17.78 9.47
CA GLY A 548 14.14 18.34 8.32
C GLY A 548 13.81 17.34 7.20
N ILE A 549 13.99 16.03 7.44
CA ILE A 549 13.63 14.94 6.52
C ILE A 549 12.12 14.92 6.25
N PHE A 550 11.32 15.27 7.26
CA PHE A 550 9.86 15.28 7.20
C PHE A 550 9.33 16.70 7.40
N LYS A 551 8.25 17.03 6.68
CA LYS A 551 7.66 18.38 6.70
C LYS A 551 6.80 18.68 7.92
N LYS A 552 6.28 17.65 8.61
CA LYS A 552 5.36 17.85 9.73
C LYS A 552 5.40 16.72 10.74
N LEU A 553 4.98 17.02 11.96
CA LEU A 553 4.71 16.02 12.99
C LEU A 553 3.52 15.12 12.60
N GLY A 554 3.42 13.97 13.25
CA GLY A 554 2.32 13.05 13.04
C GLY A 554 2.16 12.07 14.20
N VAL A 555 0.94 11.56 14.34
CA VAL A 555 0.49 10.77 15.50
C VAL A 555 1.38 9.56 15.82
N HIS A 556 1.85 8.83 14.80
CA HIS A 556 2.70 7.64 14.97
C HIS A 556 4.15 7.87 14.57
N ARG A 557 4.38 8.85 13.70
CA ARG A 557 5.68 9.22 13.13
C ARG A 557 5.54 10.56 12.41
N PRO A 558 6.67 11.25 12.14
CA PRO A 558 6.63 12.42 11.28
C PRO A 558 6.16 12.07 9.85
N LYS A 559 5.52 13.03 9.19
CA LYS A 559 4.85 12.87 7.88
C LYS A 559 5.38 13.89 6.86
N GLY A 560 5.12 13.61 5.59
CA GLY A 560 5.55 14.46 4.48
C GLY A 560 7.05 14.33 4.23
N LEU A 561 7.52 13.09 4.08
CA LEU A 561 8.89 12.78 3.68
C LEU A 561 9.29 13.62 2.47
N ASN A 562 10.44 14.27 2.55
CA ASN A 562 11.13 14.78 1.39
C ASN A 562 11.87 13.61 0.71
N PRO A 563 11.45 13.19 -0.49
CA PRO A 563 12.02 11.99 -1.12
C PRO A 563 13.52 12.10 -1.40
N GLN A 564 14.08 13.30 -1.54
CA GLN A 564 15.52 13.48 -1.72
C GLN A 564 16.36 13.18 -0.48
N LEU A 565 15.73 13.11 0.69
CA LEU A 565 16.37 12.80 1.97
C LEU A 565 16.06 11.37 2.40
N VAL A 566 15.65 10.50 1.46
CA VAL A 566 15.32 9.10 1.77
C VAL A 566 16.55 8.32 2.24
N ASP A 567 17.70 8.58 1.61
CA ASP A 567 18.97 7.92 1.94
C ASP A 567 19.55 8.41 3.29
N ASP A 568 19.06 9.54 3.80
CA ASP A 568 19.40 10.04 5.14
C ASP A 568 18.59 9.34 6.24
N ILE A 569 17.64 8.46 5.94
CA ILE A 569 16.82 7.78 6.95
C ILE A 569 17.52 6.54 7.49
N CYS A 570 17.78 6.55 8.80
CA CYS A 570 18.22 5.39 9.57
C CYS A 570 17.15 5.08 10.61
N TRP A 571 16.10 4.38 10.17
CA TRP A 571 14.95 4.05 11.02
C TRP A 571 15.01 2.61 11.49
N VAL A 572 15.14 2.41 12.80
CA VAL A 572 15.18 1.08 13.44
C VAL A 572 13.91 0.79 14.23
N ASN A 573 13.59 -0.49 14.45
CA ASN A 573 12.56 -0.93 15.38
C ASN A 573 13.06 -0.92 16.84
N GLY A 574 12.20 -1.35 17.78
CA GLY A 574 12.53 -1.42 19.21
C GLY A 574 13.66 -2.38 19.58
N SER A 575 14.11 -3.23 18.65
CA SER A 575 15.28 -4.11 18.80
C SER A 575 16.53 -3.58 18.10
N GLY A 576 16.49 -2.38 17.50
CA GLY A 576 17.61 -1.82 16.74
C GLY A 576 17.76 -2.37 15.32
N VAL A 577 16.78 -3.15 14.83
CA VAL A 577 16.80 -3.71 13.47
C VAL A 577 16.25 -2.67 12.47
N PRO A 578 16.94 -2.39 11.35
CA PRO A 578 16.45 -1.48 10.33
C PRO A 578 15.06 -1.84 9.79
N LEU A 579 14.18 -0.84 9.67
CA LEU A 579 12.88 -0.98 9.04
C LEU A 579 13.01 -0.88 7.50
N PRO A 580 12.18 -1.62 6.74
CA PRO A 580 12.22 -1.56 5.29
C PRO A 580 11.70 -0.21 4.78
N GLU A 581 12.28 0.30 3.68
CA GLU A 581 11.90 1.57 3.04
C GLU A 581 10.39 1.70 2.74
N SER A 582 9.73 0.57 2.44
CA SER A 582 8.28 0.49 2.27
C SER A 582 7.46 1.06 3.45
N MET A 583 8.06 1.19 4.63
CA MET A 583 7.45 1.77 5.83
C MET A 583 7.71 3.27 5.99
N TYR A 584 8.70 3.87 5.33
CA TYR A 584 9.13 5.26 5.60
C TYR A 584 8.02 6.29 5.41
N ARG A 585 7.13 6.05 4.43
CA ARG A 585 6.01 6.97 4.14
C ARG A 585 4.70 6.62 4.82
N ASN A 586 4.47 5.35 5.16
CA ASN A 586 3.14 4.82 5.51
C ASN A 586 3.11 3.91 6.75
N GLY A 587 4.25 3.51 7.31
CA GLY A 587 4.33 2.67 8.49
C GLY A 587 3.67 3.33 9.70
N TRP A 588 2.80 2.60 10.39
CA TRP A 588 2.21 3.02 11.67
C TRP A 588 2.15 1.86 12.68
N ARG A 589 2.50 0.65 12.22
CA ARG A 589 2.52 -0.57 13.00
C ARG A 589 3.63 -1.50 12.51
N SER A 590 4.09 -2.35 13.41
CA SER A 590 5.00 -3.45 13.15
C SER A 590 4.29 -4.60 12.44
N THR A 591 5.10 -5.49 11.86
CA THR A 591 4.69 -6.70 11.15
C THR A 591 5.43 -7.89 11.75
N VAL A 592 5.13 -9.10 11.28
CA VAL A 592 5.85 -10.31 11.69
C VAL A 592 7.36 -10.25 11.43
N THR A 593 7.81 -9.42 10.50
CA THR A 593 9.24 -9.25 10.17
C THR A 593 9.83 -7.95 10.73
N THR A 594 9.05 -7.12 11.42
CA THR A 594 9.50 -5.79 11.87
C THR A 594 9.19 -5.45 13.33
N TYR A 595 8.44 -6.29 14.05
CA TYR A 595 8.30 -6.12 15.50
C TYR A 595 9.65 -6.30 16.21
N GLY A 596 9.78 -5.69 17.39
CA GLY A 596 11.00 -5.76 18.19
C GLY A 596 10.86 -4.94 19.48
N TYR A 597 11.37 -5.50 20.58
CA TYR A 597 11.24 -4.97 21.94
C TYR A 597 12.52 -5.07 22.77
N ASP A 598 13.66 -5.47 22.17
CA ASP A 598 14.88 -5.83 22.91
C ASP A 598 15.55 -4.62 23.56
N LEU A 599 15.55 -3.46 22.89
CA LEU A 599 16.18 -2.23 23.37
C LEU A 599 15.16 -1.28 24.00
N VAL A 600 14.00 -1.13 23.36
CA VAL A 600 12.92 -0.23 23.78
C VAL A 600 11.56 -0.76 23.35
N GLN A 601 10.58 -0.62 24.24
CA GLN A 601 9.16 -0.78 23.92
C GLN A 601 8.38 0.44 24.41
N LEU A 602 7.18 0.64 23.88
CA LEU A 602 6.26 1.67 24.36
C LEU A 602 5.12 1.01 25.14
N ASN A 603 5.17 1.03 26.47
CA ASN A 603 4.09 0.50 27.29
C ASN A 603 2.85 1.39 27.11
N HIS A 604 1.73 0.81 26.69
CA HIS A 604 0.49 1.56 26.46
C HIS A 604 -0.60 1.09 27.42
N TYR A 605 -0.87 1.91 28.43
CA TYR A 605 -1.86 1.69 29.50
C TYR A 605 -3.23 2.25 29.12
N ALA A 606 -3.73 1.83 27.96
CA ALA A 606 -4.90 2.43 27.33
C ALA A 606 -6.19 2.34 28.17
N VAL A 607 -6.32 1.34 29.03
CA VAL A 607 -7.55 1.11 29.80
C VAL A 607 -7.44 1.54 31.26
N ARG A 608 -6.25 1.47 31.88
CA ARG A 608 -6.02 1.71 33.32
C ARG A 608 -7.03 0.92 34.18
N SER A 609 -7.46 1.46 35.32
CA SER A 609 -8.52 0.84 36.13
C SER A 609 -9.89 0.94 35.44
N ALA A 610 -10.81 0.04 35.78
CA ALA A 610 -12.16 0.07 35.25
C ALA A 610 -12.88 1.40 35.54
N GLU A 611 -12.70 1.98 36.74
CA GLU A 611 -13.26 3.29 37.08
C GLU A 611 -12.68 4.43 36.21
N SER A 612 -11.36 4.44 36.00
CA SER A 612 -10.72 5.45 35.14
C SER A 612 -11.15 5.31 33.68
N PHE A 613 -11.47 4.09 33.24
CA PHE A 613 -12.00 3.86 31.90
C PHE A 613 -13.40 4.46 31.69
N LEU A 614 -14.24 4.55 32.73
CA LEU A 614 -15.53 5.25 32.65
C LEU A 614 -15.32 6.72 32.29
N VAL A 615 -14.39 7.39 32.98
CA VAL A 615 -14.03 8.79 32.71
C VAL A 615 -13.46 8.95 31.30
N LYS A 616 -12.62 8.00 30.86
CA LYS A 616 -12.07 7.97 29.50
C LYS A 616 -13.19 7.88 28.45
N ARG A 617 -14.19 7.03 28.66
CA ARG A 617 -15.35 6.90 27.76
C ARG A 617 -16.17 8.18 27.73
N ASP A 618 -16.45 8.77 28.88
CA ASP A 618 -17.29 9.97 29.01
C ASP A 618 -16.72 11.18 28.25
N ARG A 619 -15.41 11.42 28.35
CA ARG A 619 -14.78 12.59 27.71
C ARG A 619 -14.60 12.47 26.18
N GLY A 620 -14.66 11.25 25.63
CA GLY A 620 -14.49 10.93 24.20
C GLY A 620 -13.04 10.88 23.69
N ARG A 621 -12.88 10.59 22.39
CA ARG A 621 -11.56 10.47 21.70
C ARG A 621 -11.11 11.78 21.04
N VAL A 622 -9.80 12.07 21.05
CA VAL A 622 -9.19 13.24 20.36
C VAL A 622 -8.94 13.05 18.85
N ASN A 623 -9.00 11.81 18.32
CA ASN A 623 -8.72 11.50 16.90
C ASN A 623 -9.93 10.94 16.12
N HIS A 624 -10.78 10.17 16.77
CA HIS A 624 -11.95 9.54 16.18
C HIS A 624 -13.17 9.91 17.00
N VAL A 625 -13.49 11.21 17.00
CA VAL A 625 -14.59 11.80 17.79
C VAL A 625 -15.94 11.12 17.53
N ASP A 626 -16.11 10.51 16.35
CA ASP A 626 -17.35 9.82 15.94
C ASP A 626 -17.46 8.35 16.42
N ARG A 627 -16.50 7.86 17.24
CA ARG A 627 -16.47 6.46 17.70
C ARG A 627 -16.55 6.35 19.21
N ASP A 628 -17.53 5.61 19.72
CA ASP A 628 -17.65 5.26 21.15
C ASP A 628 -16.43 4.45 21.65
N GLN A 629 -16.15 4.50 22.94
CA GLN A 629 -15.16 3.67 23.63
C GLN A 629 -15.87 2.64 24.52
N GLY A 630 -16.78 1.89 23.92
CA GLY A 630 -17.51 0.81 24.59
C GLY A 630 -16.71 -0.49 24.73
N LEU A 631 -17.40 -1.60 24.95
CA LEU A 631 -16.81 -2.92 25.20
C LEU A 631 -15.85 -3.39 24.11
N ALA A 632 -16.14 -3.11 22.84
CA ALA A 632 -15.24 -3.50 21.74
C ALA A 632 -13.88 -2.79 21.82
N TYR A 633 -13.83 -1.55 22.34
CA TYR A 633 -12.56 -0.88 22.61
C TYR A 633 -11.85 -1.49 23.82
N TRP A 634 -12.56 -1.67 24.95
CA TRP A 634 -12.02 -2.32 26.14
C TRP A 634 -11.42 -3.69 25.79
N PHE A 635 -12.20 -4.55 25.12
CA PHE A 635 -11.76 -5.86 24.66
C PHE A 635 -10.51 -5.79 23.79
N ARG A 636 -10.39 -4.87 22.82
CA ARG A 636 -9.17 -4.79 21.99
C ARG A 636 -7.93 -4.31 22.77
N MET A 637 -8.11 -3.44 23.75
CA MET A 637 -7.00 -2.74 24.40
C MET A 637 -6.59 -3.37 25.73
N ASN A 638 -7.51 -4.04 26.44
CA ASN A 638 -7.27 -4.66 27.74
C ASN A 638 -6.58 -6.03 27.57
N ASN A 639 -5.25 -6.08 27.72
CA ASN A 639 -4.47 -7.30 27.53
C ASN A 639 -3.79 -7.70 28.83
N ASN A 640 -4.11 -8.87 29.38
CA ASN A 640 -3.59 -9.35 30.67
C ASN A 640 -2.80 -10.68 30.60
N ALA A 641 -2.49 -11.16 29.39
CA ALA A 641 -1.88 -12.48 29.14
C ALA A 641 -0.54 -12.71 29.87
N GLU A 642 0.42 -11.79 29.73
CA GLU A 642 1.76 -11.92 30.32
C GLU A 642 2.00 -10.90 31.44
N GLN A 643 2.97 -11.16 32.32
CA GLN A 643 3.44 -10.18 33.29
C GLN A 643 4.76 -9.54 32.82
N ASP A 644 4.81 -8.21 32.84
CA ASP A 644 6.01 -7.42 32.53
C ASP A 644 6.20 -6.33 33.59
N THR A 645 7.28 -6.45 34.37
CA THR A 645 7.69 -5.48 35.40
C THR A 645 8.97 -4.71 35.01
N SER A 646 9.45 -4.86 33.78
CA SER A 646 10.74 -4.30 33.35
C SER A 646 10.82 -2.78 33.50
N VAL A 647 9.69 -2.07 33.33
CA VAL A 647 9.59 -0.61 33.53
C VAL A 647 9.82 -0.19 34.99
N GLN A 648 9.55 -1.08 35.96
CA GLN A 648 9.58 -0.76 37.39
C GLN A 648 10.98 -0.44 37.92
N ARG A 649 12.03 -0.80 37.15
CA ARG A 649 13.41 -0.33 37.40
C ARG A 649 13.51 1.20 37.53
N MET A 650 12.59 1.93 36.90
CA MET A 650 12.59 3.39 36.89
C MET A 650 11.88 4.01 38.10
N ILE A 651 11.10 3.22 38.86
CA ILE A 651 10.31 3.72 40.00
C ILE A 651 11.15 4.58 40.96
N PRO A 652 12.35 4.17 41.41
CA PRO A 652 13.14 5.01 42.33
C PRO A 652 13.48 6.39 41.76
N ARG A 653 13.74 6.49 40.45
CA ARG A 653 14.03 7.77 39.78
C ARG A 653 12.75 8.61 39.57
N VAL A 654 11.63 7.94 39.28
CA VAL A 654 10.31 8.57 39.16
C VAL A 654 9.88 9.18 40.49
N GLU A 655 9.99 8.43 41.58
CA GLU A 655 9.67 8.90 42.92
C GLU A 655 10.54 10.09 43.33
N ALA A 656 11.83 10.07 42.97
CA ALA A 656 12.73 11.19 43.24
C ALA A 656 12.36 12.46 42.45
N GLU A 657 11.92 12.35 41.19
CA GLU A 657 11.39 13.50 40.43
C GLU A 657 10.03 13.95 40.97
N LEU A 658 9.13 13.01 41.29
CA LEU A 658 7.82 13.31 41.84
C LEU A 658 7.92 14.03 43.18
N ALA A 659 8.85 13.63 44.04
CA ALA A 659 9.12 14.32 45.30
C ALA A 659 9.51 15.80 45.11
N LYS A 660 10.18 16.16 43.99
CA LYS A 660 10.50 17.56 43.67
C LYS A 660 9.25 18.36 43.31
N PHE A 661 8.33 17.76 42.56
CA PHE A 661 7.04 18.40 42.25
C PHE A 661 6.20 18.57 43.51
N MET A 662 6.07 17.50 44.31
CA MET A 662 5.24 17.47 45.52
C MET A 662 5.81 18.31 46.67
N ALA A 663 7.09 18.71 46.61
CA ALA A 663 7.67 19.65 47.55
C ALA A 663 7.15 21.09 47.38
N ASP A 664 6.63 21.44 46.19
CA ASP A 664 5.91 22.71 45.99
C ASP A 664 4.46 22.54 46.48
N PRO A 665 4.02 23.29 47.51
CA PRO A 665 2.68 23.15 48.08
C PRO A 665 1.56 23.51 47.09
N GLU A 666 1.80 24.38 46.12
CA GLU A 666 0.81 24.73 45.10
C GLU A 666 0.59 23.55 44.14
N ILE A 667 1.69 22.89 43.71
CA ILE A 667 1.61 21.72 42.83
C ILE A 667 0.96 20.54 43.57
N ALA A 668 1.35 20.31 44.83
CA ALA A 668 0.74 19.25 45.65
C ALA A 668 -0.76 19.47 45.85
N ALA A 669 -1.18 20.71 46.14
CA ALA A 669 -2.59 21.06 46.28
C ALA A 669 -3.35 20.89 44.95
N MET A 670 -2.75 21.28 43.83
CA MET A 670 -3.37 21.12 42.51
C MET A 670 -3.50 19.64 42.12
N HIS A 671 -2.51 18.79 42.43
CA HIS A 671 -2.61 17.35 42.21
C HIS A 671 -3.76 16.75 43.01
N ALA A 672 -3.83 17.08 44.31
CA ALA A 672 -4.92 16.64 45.17
C ALA A 672 -6.29 17.12 44.67
N HIS A 673 -6.36 18.33 44.09
CA HIS A 673 -7.57 18.83 43.43
C HIS A 673 -7.96 17.98 42.21
N CYS A 674 -7.04 17.72 41.29
CA CYS A 674 -7.29 16.87 40.13
C CYS A 674 -7.75 15.46 40.52
N VAL A 675 -7.09 14.85 41.50
CA VAL A 675 -7.47 13.53 42.05
C VAL A 675 -8.88 13.56 42.62
N LYS A 676 -9.23 14.62 43.37
CA LYS A 676 -10.58 14.81 43.91
C LYS A 676 -11.62 14.95 42.79
N MET A 677 -11.33 15.74 41.75
CA MET A 677 -12.22 15.93 40.61
C MET A 677 -12.44 14.64 39.83
N HIS A 678 -11.39 13.85 39.63
CA HIS A 678 -11.47 12.55 38.96
C HIS A 678 -12.31 11.55 39.76
N ARG A 679 -12.11 11.47 41.08
CA ARG A 679 -12.95 10.65 41.98
C ARG A 679 -14.42 11.09 41.95
N ALA A 680 -14.67 12.40 42.05
CA ALA A 680 -16.03 12.92 41.98
C ALA A 680 -16.71 12.59 40.64
N LYS A 681 -15.97 12.63 39.53
CA LYS A 681 -16.50 12.23 38.22
C LYS A 681 -16.78 10.72 38.14
N ILE A 682 -15.92 9.88 38.74
CA ILE A 682 -16.18 8.44 38.88
C ILE A 682 -17.48 8.22 39.65
N ASP A 683 -17.65 8.87 40.81
CA ASP A 683 -18.85 8.75 41.64
C ASP A 683 -20.12 9.20 40.89
N GLU A 684 -20.03 10.33 40.18
CA GLU A 684 -21.11 10.85 39.32
C GLU A 684 -21.51 9.83 38.26
N LEU A 685 -20.55 9.27 37.51
CA LEU A 685 -20.82 8.30 36.47
C LEU A 685 -21.41 7.02 37.06
N ARG A 686 -20.83 6.48 38.13
CA ARG A 686 -21.30 5.27 38.80
C ARG A 686 -22.69 5.41 39.41
N ALA A 687 -23.14 6.63 39.74
CA ALA A 687 -24.50 6.88 40.20
C ALA A 687 -25.56 6.75 39.08
N THR A 688 -25.16 6.76 37.81
CA THR A 688 -26.06 6.54 36.68
C THR A 688 -26.20 5.05 36.34
N GLU A 689 -27.42 4.61 36.01
CA GLU A 689 -27.70 3.22 35.69
C GLU A 689 -26.84 2.70 34.51
N ASN A 690 -26.68 3.50 33.46
CA ASN A 690 -25.91 3.14 32.27
C ASN A 690 -24.43 2.83 32.61
N TYR A 691 -23.75 3.73 33.31
CA TYR A 691 -22.34 3.54 33.66
C TYR A 691 -22.14 2.53 34.80
N SER A 692 -23.10 2.39 35.71
CA SER A 692 -23.08 1.31 36.70
C SER A 692 -23.14 -0.07 36.04
N ASN A 693 -24.06 -0.26 35.08
CA ASN A 693 -24.17 -1.51 34.33
C ASN A 693 -22.92 -1.76 33.48
N PHE A 694 -22.41 -0.73 32.81
CA PHE A 694 -21.16 -0.83 32.05
C PHE A 694 -19.97 -1.20 32.94
N PHE A 695 -19.82 -0.57 34.11
CA PHE A 695 -18.77 -0.90 35.07
C PHE A 695 -18.87 -2.35 35.56
N ALA A 696 -20.08 -2.84 35.83
CA ALA A 696 -20.30 -4.24 36.20
C ALA A 696 -19.90 -5.19 35.05
N GLU A 697 -20.22 -4.84 33.81
CA GLU A 697 -19.87 -5.62 32.63
C GLU A 697 -18.34 -5.67 32.37
N LEU A 698 -17.64 -4.54 32.50
CA LEU A 698 -16.18 -4.47 32.40
C LEU A 698 -15.47 -5.39 33.41
N ASN A 699 -16.07 -5.54 34.60
CA ASN A 699 -15.55 -6.36 35.69
C ASN A 699 -16.12 -7.78 35.73
N GLY A 700 -17.03 -8.12 34.82
CA GLY A 700 -17.63 -9.45 34.76
C GLY A 700 -16.62 -10.53 34.38
N ASP A 701 -16.88 -11.76 34.81
CA ASP A 701 -16.00 -12.92 34.57
C ASP A 701 -15.65 -13.11 33.08
N ARG A 702 -16.60 -12.79 32.20
CA ARG A 702 -16.40 -12.82 30.75
C ARG A 702 -15.29 -11.88 30.31
N MET A 703 -15.35 -10.60 30.67
CA MET A 703 -14.34 -9.62 30.26
C MET A 703 -12.97 -9.92 30.85
N ARG A 704 -12.92 -10.36 32.12
CA ARG A 704 -11.67 -10.75 32.78
C ARG A 704 -10.99 -11.90 32.06
N LYS A 705 -11.71 -13.00 31.80
CA LYS A 705 -11.18 -14.15 31.06
C LYS A 705 -10.71 -13.77 29.66
N LEU A 706 -11.53 -13.03 28.91
CA LEU A 706 -11.19 -12.62 27.55
C LEU A 706 -9.88 -11.81 27.47
N ALA A 707 -9.59 -10.97 28.46
CA ALA A 707 -8.35 -10.18 28.51
C ALA A 707 -7.07 -11.04 28.56
N HIS A 708 -7.17 -12.30 28.99
CA HIS A 708 -6.07 -13.27 28.97
C HIS A 708 -5.99 -14.08 27.66
N MET A 709 -7.04 -14.07 26.83
CA MET A 709 -7.20 -15.04 25.73
C MET A 709 -6.92 -14.46 24.33
N HIS A 710 -6.39 -13.24 24.22
CA HIS A 710 -6.24 -12.56 22.92
C HIS A 710 -5.39 -13.31 21.90
N ALA A 711 -4.40 -14.09 22.34
CA ALA A 711 -3.55 -14.90 21.46
C ALA A 711 -4.34 -15.93 20.64
N HIS A 712 -5.50 -16.37 21.14
CA HIS A 712 -6.34 -17.39 20.51
C HIS A 712 -7.29 -16.82 19.46
N PHE A 713 -7.37 -15.50 19.29
CA PHE A 713 -8.41 -14.88 18.47
C PHE A 713 -7.94 -14.38 17.11
N GLY A 714 -8.70 -14.72 16.08
CA GLY A 714 -8.58 -14.15 14.74
C GLY A 714 -9.01 -12.69 14.69
N SER A 715 -8.57 -11.96 13.65
CA SER A 715 -8.90 -10.52 13.49
C SER A 715 -10.39 -10.23 13.53
N ASN A 716 -11.22 -11.13 13.00
CA ASN A 716 -12.65 -10.91 12.90
C ASN A 716 -13.32 -10.89 14.27
N VAL A 717 -12.80 -11.63 15.25
CA VAL A 717 -13.29 -11.59 16.65
C VAL A 717 -13.14 -10.17 17.21
N PHE A 718 -11.95 -9.57 17.06
CA PHE A 718 -11.70 -8.19 17.50
C PHE A 718 -12.49 -7.14 16.72
N LEU A 719 -12.90 -7.43 15.48
CA LEU A 719 -13.76 -6.55 14.69
C LEU A 719 -15.22 -6.68 15.10
N SER A 720 -15.68 -7.89 15.41
CA SER A 720 -17.04 -8.20 15.83
C SER A 720 -17.33 -7.86 17.29
N GLY A 721 -16.30 -7.72 18.14
CA GLY A 721 -16.46 -7.41 19.55
C GLY A 721 -16.56 -8.66 20.44
N PRO A 722 -16.53 -8.49 21.77
CA PRO A 722 -16.42 -9.59 22.72
C PRO A 722 -17.60 -10.58 22.67
N GLU A 723 -18.81 -10.11 22.34
CA GLU A 723 -20.03 -10.94 22.33
C GLU A 723 -20.03 -12.06 21.29
N CYS A 724 -19.13 -12.02 20.30
CA CYS A 724 -19.05 -13.08 19.30
C CYS A 724 -18.32 -14.35 19.81
N VAL A 725 -17.71 -14.31 20.99
CA VAL A 725 -17.01 -15.46 21.59
C VAL A 725 -18.00 -16.32 22.40
N PRO A 726 -18.32 -17.55 21.99
CA PRO A 726 -19.30 -18.37 22.72
C PRO A 726 -18.75 -18.85 24.07
N ASP A 727 -19.65 -19.21 24.99
CA ASP A 727 -19.29 -19.57 26.38
C ASP A 727 -18.44 -20.84 26.47
N ASP A 728 -18.55 -21.77 25.51
CA ASP A 728 -17.71 -22.97 25.44
C ASP A 728 -16.25 -22.65 25.08
N VAL A 729 -16.01 -21.62 24.28
CA VAL A 729 -14.66 -21.09 24.02
C VAL A 729 -14.14 -20.35 25.26
N LEU A 730 -14.98 -19.56 25.92
CA LEU A 730 -14.65 -18.84 27.15
C LEU A 730 -14.35 -19.76 28.35
N ALA A 731 -14.94 -20.96 28.36
CA ALA A 731 -14.74 -21.95 29.41
C ALA A 731 -13.38 -22.67 29.31
N ARG A 732 -12.66 -22.54 28.20
CA ARG A 732 -11.33 -23.13 28.01
C ARG A 732 -10.28 -22.44 28.88
N ASP A 733 -9.25 -23.19 29.25
CA ASP A 733 -8.08 -22.65 29.92
C ASP A 733 -7.28 -21.76 28.93
N PRO A 734 -6.93 -20.50 29.28
CA PRO A 734 -6.07 -19.66 28.45
C PRO A 734 -4.69 -20.27 28.14
N GLU A 735 -4.23 -21.27 28.89
CA GLU A 735 -2.98 -21.97 28.61
C GLU A 735 -3.13 -23.09 27.55
N GLU A 736 -4.35 -23.44 27.13
CA GLU A 736 -4.58 -24.42 26.06
C GLU A 736 -4.22 -23.86 24.67
N ASP A 737 -3.61 -24.68 23.82
CA ASP A 737 -3.37 -24.33 22.42
C ASP A 737 -4.65 -24.50 21.59
N PHE A 738 -5.33 -23.39 21.30
CA PHE A 738 -6.46 -23.34 20.37
C PHE A 738 -6.53 -22.01 19.62
N PHE A 739 -7.32 -21.99 18.55
CA PHE A 739 -7.59 -20.80 17.75
C PHE A 739 -9.08 -20.69 17.43
N PHE A 740 -9.63 -19.48 17.61
CA PHE A 740 -11.03 -19.15 17.34
C PHE A 740 -11.16 -17.91 16.45
N THR A 741 -12.02 -18.00 15.45
CA THR A 741 -12.38 -16.86 14.60
C THR A 741 -13.81 -16.98 14.10
N VAL A 742 -14.40 -15.84 13.74
CA VAL A 742 -15.73 -15.74 13.11
C VAL A 742 -15.62 -15.29 11.65
N GLU A 743 -16.70 -15.41 10.89
CA GLU A 743 -16.81 -14.83 9.56
C GLU A 743 -16.69 -13.29 9.60
N LYS A 744 -16.33 -12.68 8.48
CA LYS A 744 -16.11 -11.23 8.42
C LYS A 744 -17.47 -10.50 8.42
N GLY A 745 -17.87 -9.95 9.56
CA GLY A 745 -19.06 -9.10 9.71
C GLY A 745 -18.77 -7.59 9.66
N GLU A 746 -19.78 -6.79 10.00
CA GLU A 746 -19.61 -5.34 10.24
C GLU A 746 -18.69 -5.09 11.44
N THR A 747 -17.85 -4.05 11.34
CA THR A 747 -16.87 -3.73 12.40
C THR A 747 -17.54 -2.92 13.51
N GLN A 748 -17.54 -3.45 14.73
CA GLN A 748 -17.91 -2.71 15.92
C GLN A 748 -16.78 -1.74 16.32
N HIS A 749 -17.15 -0.47 16.55
CA HIS A 749 -16.21 0.64 16.74
C HIS A 749 -15.85 0.93 18.18
#